data_AF-A0AAW5F6Y7-F1
#
_entry.id   AF-A0AAW5F6Y7-F1
#
_cell.length_a   1.000
_cell.length_b   1.000
_cell.length_c   1.000
_cell.angle_alpha   90.00
_cell.angle_beta   90.00
_cell.angle_gamma   90.00
#
_symmetry.space_group_name_H-M   'P 1'
#
loop_
_entity.id
_entity.type
_entity.pdbx_description
1 polymer ?
#
loop_
_entity_poly.entity_id
_entity_poly.type
_entity_poly.pdbx_seq_one_letter_code
_entity_poly.pdbx_strand_id
1 'polypeptide(L)'
;MKKLAVGILAHVDAGKTTLSEAMLYTGGAVRKLGRVDKGDAFLDTYELEKKRGITIFSKQAILEWNGMQVTLLDTPGHVDFSAEMERTLQVLDYAVLVISGTDGVQGHTQTLWRLLARYKIPAFLFVNKMDLAGERKEAILEELTRKLDGNIVDFGEQGTEGFYENLAMCGEAALDQFLENGMIHRDDVTKMILTRQVFPCFFGSALKLDGIEAFMQGMEDYMSMPDYPSEFGAKVFKIARDNQGNRLTYMKITGGSLKVRELIGEEKVNQIRIYSGEKFEAVQEAKAGTVCAVTGPSGTVPGKGIGIEEAGAMPVLEPVLTYRIQLPEEADAAVMLPKLAQLEEEEPQLHITWQEEAKEIHAQIMGEIQMEILKSLVRERFGINIEFGGRSIVYKETIQNTVEGVGHFEPLRHYAEVHLLMEPAEAGSGLSFSTECSEDVLDRNWQRLILTHLEEREHKGVLTGSPITDMKITLMSGRAHLKHTEGGDFRQAVYRAVRQGLMQADSVLLEPVYGFRLEVPERMLGRAMTDVERMHGQFEPPVMEGEYAVLSGSAPVACMDGYQQEMTAYTGGLGRLACTLKGYAPCHNADEVIEASGYDADSDTENPSGSVFCAHGAGFVVSWDEVPDYMHLESCLPPEISEGNDGEDGSGTAGRNGRKKRRKDEGHEEIWLGTDEIDEILARTYNANKRDKTGAQKRRWGSKSKTPSGTYTAGSLSGTGATAARLAKKEEKREQYLLIDGYNIIFAWEELRELAERNIDSARGKLLDILCNYQGAKKCQVIAVFDAYRVQGHKTEFLDYHNIHVVYTKEAETADQYIEKFAHDNASKYDVTVATSDRLEQIIIRGQGCRLISAREFWEETERTNEEIRLEFEDKKPAEKQYMGEFIPEEIKRNMED
;
A
#
# COMPACT_ATOMS: atom_id res chain seq x y z
N MET A 1 1.67 40.49 28.96
CA MET A 1 1.06 39.19 29.28
C MET A 1 1.66 38.18 28.33
N LYS A 2 2.37 37.16 28.84
CA LYS A 2 2.97 36.11 27.98
C LYS A 2 1.84 35.27 27.39
N LYS A 3 1.84 35.02 26.08
CA LYS A 3 0.87 34.14 25.41
C LYS A 3 1.59 32.95 24.80
N LEU A 4 1.20 31.75 25.21
CA LEU A 4 1.83 30.50 24.80
C LEU A 4 0.77 29.48 24.39
N ALA A 5 1.05 28.71 23.35
CA ALA A 5 0.33 27.49 23.00
C ALA A 5 1.10 26.28 23.54
N VAL A 6 0.50 25.53 24.46
CA VAL A 6 1.13 24.37 25.11
C VAL A 6 0.31 23.12 24.84
N GLY A 7 0.94 22.10 24.26
CA GLY A 7 0.28 20.82 24.02
C GLY A 7 0.50 19.85 25.17
N ILE A 8 -0.54 19.15 25.61
CA ILE A 8 -0.41 18.10 26.62
C ILE A 8 -0.47 16.75 25.90
N LEU A 9 0.64 16.02 25.91
CA LEU A 9 0.85 14.77 25.18
C LEU A 9 1.04 13.64 26.18
N ALA A 10 0.47 12.47 25.91
CA ALA A 10 0.70 11.30 26.72
C ALA A 10 0.31 10.03 25.98
N HIS A 11 0.78 8.88 26.46
CA HIS A 11 0.20 7.60 26.10
C HIS A 11 -1.16 7.40 26.77
N VAL A 12 -1.93 6.43 26.26
CA VAL A 12 -3.23 6.03 26.81
C VAL A 12 -3.13 5.79 28.32
N ASP A 13 -4.12 6.28 29.06
CA ASP A 13 -4.25 6.17 30.52
C ASP A 13 -3.17 6.84 31.37
N ALA A 14 -2.22 7.60 30.81
CA ALA A 14 -1.23 8.36 31.61
C ALA A 14 -1.83 9.47 32.50
N GLY A 15 -3.11 9.81 32.29
CA GLY A 15 -3.82 10.86 33.03
C GLY A 15 -3.64 12.26 32.45
N LYS A 16 -3.51 12.37 31.13
CA LYS A 16 -3.41 13.62 30.35
C LYS A 16 -4.60 14.56 30.58
N THR A 17 -5.84 14.09 30.41
CA THR A 17 -7.05 14.88 30.67
C THR A 17 -7.11 15.28 32.15
N THR A 18 -6.78 14.36 33.05
CA THR A 18 -6.75 14.62 34.50
C THR A 18 -5.75 15.72 34.86
N LEU A 19 -4.57 15.74 34.24
CA LEU A 19 -3.57 16.80 34.44
C LEU A 19 -4.11 18.14 33.92
N SER A 20 -4.67 18.15 32.71
CA SER A 20 -5.27 19.35 32.11
C SER A 20 -6.34 19.96 33.02
N GLU A 21 -7.23 19.12 33.58
CA GLU A 21 -8.25 19.57 34.52
C GLU A 21 -7.70 20.04 35.85
N ALA A 22 -6.70 19.36 36.40
CA ALA A 22 -6.02 19.77 37.61
C ALA A 22 -5.42 21.17 37.43
N MET A 23 -4.75 21.43 36.31
CA MET A 23 -4.19 22.75 36.00
C MET A 23 -5.27 23.82 35.84
N LEU A 24 -6.36 23.52 35.13
CA LEU A 24 -7.49 24.44 34.94
C LEU A 24 -8.24 24.74 36.25
N TYR A 25 -8.34 23.77 37.15
CA TYR A 25 -8.93 23.94 38.48
C TYR A 25 -8.03 24.79 39.37
N THR A 26 -6.73 24.47 39.45
CA THR A 26 -5.75 25.23 40.24
C THR A 26 -5.62 26.67 39.75
N GLY A 27 -5.65 26.89 38.43
CA GLY A 27 -5.70 28.23 37.84
C GLY A 27 -7.04 28.97 37.97
N GLY A 28 -8.07 28.34 38.55
CA GLY A 28 -9.38 28.94 38.78
C GLY A 28 -10.28 29.08 37.54
N ALA A 29 -9.85 28.54 36.39
CA ALA A 29 -10.65 28.54 35.16
C ALA A 29 -11.89 27.63 35.27
N VAL A 30 -11.77 26.53 36.03
CA VAL A 30 -12.87 25.58 36.28
C VAL A 30 -13.18 25.53 37.78
N ARG A 31 -14.47 25.55 38.15
CA ARG A 31 -14.93 25.60 39.55
C ARG A 31 -15.02 24.25 40.25
N LYS A 32 -14.99 23.15 39.51
CA LYS A 32 -15.11 21.77 40.01
C LYS A 32 -14.19 20.86 39.22
N LEU A 33 -13.46 20.00 39.91
CA LEU A 33 -12.67 18.95 39.27
C LEU A 33 -13.61 17.91 38.64
N GLY A 34 -13.43 17.60 37.36
CA GLY A 34 -14.09 16.48 36.69
C GLY A 34 -13.24 15.21 36.80
N ARG A 35 -13.78 14.12 36.27
CA ARG A 35 -13.17 12.80 36.26
C ARG A 35 -13.53 12.03 34.98
N VAL A 36 -12.49 11.53 34.32
CA VAL A 36 -12.63 10.72 33.11
C VAL A 36 -13.38 9.41 33.40
N ASP A 37 -13.05 8.73 34.51
CA ASP A 37 -13.70 7.47 34.95
C ASP A 37 -15.19 7.64 35.28
N LYS A 38 -15.62 8.86 35.55
CA LYS A 38 -17.02 9.21 35.86
C LYS A 38 -17.74 9.88 34.69
N GLY A 39 -17.05 10.13 33.58
CA GLY A 39 -17.60 10.79 32.39
C GLY A 39 -18.00 12.26 32.59
N ASP A 40 -17.50 12.92 33.65
CA ASP A 40 -17.80 14.34 33.97
C ASP A 40 -16.60 15.26 33.72
N ALA A 41 -15.61 14.79 32.96
CA ALA A 41 -14.48 15.56 32.50
C ALA A 41 -14.91 16.79 31.66
N PHE A 42 -14.28 17.94 31.91
CA PHE A 42 -14.56 19.21 31.23
C PHE A 42 -14.13 19.20 29.77
N LEU A 43 -13.01 18.54 29.48
CA LEU A 43 -12.48 18.44 28.12
C LEU A 43 -13.17 17.29 27.37
N ASP A 44 -13.33 16.10 27.93
CA ASP A 44 -13.90 14.93 27.22
C ASP A 44 -15.45 14.98 27.15
N THR A 45 -15.98 15.83 26.27
CA THR A 45 -17.42 16.04 26.06
C THR A 45 -18.12 15.03 25.15
N TYR A 46 -17.42 14.40 24.20
CA TYR A 46 -18.01 13.48 23.23
C TYR A 46 -18.42 12.15 23.89
N GLU A 47 -19.56 11.57 23.51
CA GLU A 47 -20.09 10.38 24.20
C GLU A 47 -19.11 9.20 24.18
N LEU A 48 -18.43 9.01 23.05
CA LEU A 48 -17.46 7.93 22.88
C LEU A 48 -16.18 8.17 23.71
N GLU A 49 -15.76 9.43 23.88
CA GLU A 49 -14.66 9.79 24.79
C GLU A 49 -15.02 9.43 26.23
N LYS A 50 -16.24 9.77 26.68
CA LYS A 50 -16.73 9.44 28.03
C LYS A 50 -16.86 7.94 28.26
N LYS A 51 -17.34 7.21 27.26
CA LYS A 51 -17.57 5.76 27.35
C LYS A 51 -16.26 4.97 27.40
N ARG A 52 -15.27 5.39 26.62
CA ARG A 52 -13.96 4.72 26.50
C ARG A 52 -12.90 5.27 27.44
N GLY A 53 -13.09 6.47 27.99
CA GLY A 53 -12.13 7.15 28.85
C GLY A 53 -10.88 7.64 28.11
N ILE A 54 -10.99 7.89 26.79
CA ILE A 54 -9.90 8.38 25.94
C ILE A 54 -10.27 9.73 25.32
N THR A 55 -9.25 10.57 25.06
CA THR A 55 -9.43 11.79 24.26
C THR A 55 -9.30 11.44 22.78
N ILE A 56 -10.34 11.77 22.01
CA ILE A 56 -10.42 11.48 20.57
C ILE A 56 -10.13 12.74 19.77
N PHE A 57 -10.70 13.88 20.17
CA PHE A 57 -10.52 15.15 19.46
C PHE A 57 -9.63 16.09 20.25
N SER A 58 -8.71 16.77 19.55
CA SER A 58 -7.92 17.85 20.16
C SER A 58 -8.83 18.98 20.63
N LYS A 59 -8.74 19.34 21.92
CA LYS A 59 -9.54 20.41 22.54
C LYS A 59 -8.66 21.49 23.13
N GLN A 60 -9.19 22.72 23.13
CA GLN A 60 -8.49 23.88 23.64
C GLN A 60 -9.12 24.44 24.91
N ALA A 61 -8.28 24.81 25.87
CA ALA A 61 -8.69 25.53 27.07
C ALA A 61 -7.70 26.65 27.38
N ILE A 62 -8.23 27.77 27.88
CA ILE A 62 -7.39 28.91 28.29
C ILE A 62 -7.13 28.79 29.79
N LEU A 63 -5.85 28.74 30.14
CA LEU A 63 -5.34 28.79 31.49
C LEU A 63 -4.67 30.15 31.73
N GLU A 64 -5.09 30.83 32.79
CA GLU A 64 -4.44 32.07 33.23
C GLU A 64 -3.74 31.82 34.56
N TRP A 65 -2.44 32.09 34.62
CA TRP A 65 -1.61 31.90 35.81
C TRP A 65 -0.58 33.02 35.93
N ASN A 66 -0.62 33.80 37.01
CA ASN A 66 0.36 34.85 37.32
C ASN A 66 0.72 35.82 36.15
N GLY A 67 -0.24 36.15 35.28
CA GLY A 67 0.00 37.04 34.13
C GLY A 67 0.62 36.35 32.89
N MET A 68 0.73 35.02 32.93
CA MET A 68 0.89 34.14 31.78
C MET A 68 -0.48 33.61 31.35
N GLN A 69 -0.76 33.66 30.04
CA GLN A 69 -1.92 33.04 29.43
C GLN A 69 -1.45 31.87 28.57
N VAL A 70 -1.88 30.67 28.91
CA VAL A 70 -1.55 29.44 28.20
C VAL A 70 -2.80 28.94 27.51
N THR A 71 -2.74 28.75 26.19
CA THR A 71 -3.73 27.94 25.48
C THR A 71 -3.27 26.50 25.54
N LEU A 72 -3.93 25.71 26.39
CA LEU A 72 -3.72 24.27 26.49
C LEU A 72 -4.39 23.61 25.29
N LEU A 73 -3.62 22.85 24.51
CA LEU A 73 -4.11 21.98 23.46
C LEU A 73 -3.99 20.54 23.94
N ASP A 74 -5.12 19.96 24.34
CA ASP A 74 -5.17 18.59 24.81
C ASP A 74 -5.25 17.65 23.62
N THR A 75 -4.20 16.89 23.34
CA THR A 75 -4.08 16.08 22.11
C THR A 75 -4.45 14.62 22.34
N PRO A 76 -4.99 13.89 21.35
CA PRO A 76 -5.22 12.46 21.49
C PRO A 76 -3.94 11.70 21.87
N GLY A 77 -4.07 10.71 22.77
CA GLY A 77 -2.94 9.88 23.26
C GLY A 77 -2.92 8.46 22.70
N HIS A 78 -3.84 8.17 21.77
CA HIS A 78 -3.99 6.87 21.14
C HIS A 78 -3.34 6.86 19.76
N VAL A 79 -2.74 5.73 19.37
CA VAL A 79 -2.00 5.57 18.10
C VAL A 79 -2.85 5.90 16.87
N ASP A 80 -4.12 5.46 16.83
CA ASP A 80 -5.08 5.75 15.75
C ASP A 80 -5.33 7.26 15.50
N PHE A 81 -5.04 8.13 16.47
CA PHE A 81 -5.21 9.59 16.36
C PHE A 81 -3.90 10.36 16.30
N SER A 82 -2.80 9.65 16.02
CA SER A 82 -1.47 10.28 15.93
C SER A 82 -1.40 11.35 14.83
N ALA A 83 -2.24 11.21 13.79
CA ALA A 83 -2.47 12.20 12.74
C ALA A 83 -2.92 13.57 13.27
N GLU A 84 -4.02 13.58 14.03
CA GLU A 84 -4.60 14.80 14.62
C GLU A 84 -3.63 15.41 15.64
N MET A 85 -2.97 14.56 16.42
CA MET A 85 -1.93 14.99 17.34
C MET A 85 -0.76 15.65 16.59
N GLU A 86 -0.24 15.04 15.51
CA GLU A 86 0.87 15.58 14.73
C GLU A 86 0.53 16.95 14.12
N ARG A 87 -0.69 17.13 13.63
CA ARG A 87 -1.17 18.46 13.19
C ARG A 87 -1.15 19.48 14.32
N THR A 88 -1.53 19.06 15.52
CA THR A 88 -1.52 19.94 16.70
C THR A 88 -0.10 20.33 17.12
N LEU A 89 0.88 19.44 16.98
CA LEU A 89 2.29 19.72 17.28
C LEU A 89 2.82 20.93 16.48
N GLN A 90 2.36 21.09 15.24
CA GLN A 90 2.85 22.14 14.33
C GLN A 90 2.56 23.58 14.79
N VAL A 91 1.68 23.77 15.77
CA VAL A 91 1.31 25.08 16.32
C VAL A 91 1.75 25.26 17.78
N LEU A 92 2.43 24.29 18.38
CA LEU A 92 2.86 24.40 19.78
C LEU A 92 4.10 25.28 19.94
N ASP A 93 4.14 26.04 21.02
CA ASP A 93 5.36 26.69 21.52
C ASP A 93 6.14 25.75 22.44
N TYR A 94 5.41 25.00 23.27
CA TYR A 94 5.95 24.01 24.20
C TYR A 94 5.04 22.78 24.23
N ALA A 95 5.61 21.66 24.66
CA ALA A 95 4.86 20.45 24.96
C ALA A 95 5.05 20.02 26.42
N VAL A 96 4.01 19.43 27.01
CA VAL A 96 4.06 18.73 28.28
C VAL A 96 3.84 17.25 28.00
N LEU A 97 4.89 16.44 28.18
CA LEU A 97 4.83 14.99 28.04
C LEU A 97 4.49 14.36 29.39
N VAL A 98 3.29 13.79 29.49
CA VAL A 98 2.79 13.14 30.70
C VAL A 98 3.15 11.66 30.67
N ILE A 99 3.76 11.19 31.75
CA ILE A 99 4.23 9.82 31.90
C ILE A 99 3.62 9.23 33.17
N SER A 100 3.14 7.99 33.10
CA SER A 100 2.57 7.30 34.24
C SER A 100 3.70 6.77 35.12
N GLY A 101 3.73 7.14 36.40
CA GLY A 101 4.74 6.64 37.34
C GLY A 101 4.63 5.14 37.62
N THR A 102 3.45 4.54 37.41
CA THR A 102 3.29 3.07 37.53
C THR A 102 3.87 2.36 36.31
N ASP A 103 3.61 2.90 35.13
CA ASP A 103 3.81 2.20 33.85
C ASP A 103 5.15 2.55 33.19
N GLY A 104 5.79 3.66 33.59
CA GLY A 104 7.09 4.08 33.06
C GLY A 104 7.04 4.51 31.60
N VAL A 105 8.16 4.34 30.89
CA VAL A 105 8.28 4.75 29.47
C VAL A 105 7.67 3.68 28.57
N GLN A 106 6.64 4.07 27.82
CA GLN A 106 5.92 3.23 26.87
C GLN A 106 6.42 3.45 25.43
N GLY A 107 6.13 2.51 24.54
CA GLY A 107 6.49 2.61 23.12
C GLY A 107 5.92 3.87 22.46
N HIS A 108 4.64 4.18 22.71
CA HIS A 108 4.03 5.41 22.21
C HIS A 108 4.69 6.67 22.79
N THR A 109 5.10 6.67 24.07
CA THR A 109 5.86 7.78 24.67
C THR A 109 7.16 8.06 23.91
N GLN A 110 7.87 7.02 23.44
CA GLN A 110 9.06 7.20 22.60
C GLN A 110 8.71 7.78 21.22
N THR A 111 7.60 7.35 20.60
CA THR A 111 7.12 7.94 19.34
C THR A 111 6.83 9.42 19.51
N LEU A 112 6.12 9.81 20.58
CA LEU A 112 5.87 11.20 20.94
C LEU A 112 7.17 11.98 21.11
N TRP A 113 8.14 11.40 21.81
CA TRP A 113 9.46 12.00 22.02
C TRP A 113 10.20 12.29 20.71
N ARG A 114 10.21 11.32 19.78
CA ARG A 114 10.80 11.48 18.44
C ARG A 114 10.10 12.55 17.62
N LEU A 115 8.76 12.62 17.69
CA LEU A 115 8.01 13.67 17.00
C LEU A 115 8.34 15.05 17.56
N LEU A 116 8.39 15.20 18.89
CA LEU A 116 8.81 16.45 19.51
C LEU A 116 10.22 16.87 19.06
N ALA A 117 11.16 15.93 18.94
CA ALA A 117 12.50 16.17 18.44
C ALA A 117 12.49 16.63 16.96
N ARG A 118 11.74 15.95 16.11
CA ARG A 118 11.59 16.27 14.68
C ARG A 118 11.03 17.68 14.46
N TYR A 119 10.01 18.05 15.22
CA TYR A 119 9.38 19.38 15.16
C TYR A 119 10.13 20.44 15.99
N LYS A 120 11.23 20.07 16.66
CA LYS A 120 12.05 20.94 17.50
C LYS A 120 11.25 21.68 18.59
N ILE A 121 10.23 21.03 19.14
CA ILE A 121 9.35 21.62 20.16
C ILE A 121 9.97 21.44 21.55
N PRO A 122 10.26 22.50 22.33
CA PRO A 122 10.70 22.37 23.72
C PRO A 122 9.70 21.59 24.58
N ALA A 123 10.20 20.70 25.44
CA ALA A 123 9.35 19.76 26.18
C ALA A 123 9.60 19.78 27.69
N PHE A 124 8.51 19.76 28.45
CA PHE A 124 8.47 19.53 29.90
C PHE A 124 7.91 18.14 30.16
N LEU A 125 8.43 17.43 31.14
CA LEU A 125 7.96 16.12 31.56
C LEU A 125 7.18 16.25 32.87
N PHE A 126 6.03 15.60 32.94
CA PHE A 126 5.27 15.44 34.17
C PHE A 126 5.00 13.96 34.44
N VAL A 127 5.64 13.42 35.47
CA VAL A 127 5.42 12.04 35.93
C VAL A 127 4.21 12.04 36.88
N ASN A 128 3.11 11.51 36.38
CA ASN A 128 1.80 11.47 37.04
C ASN A 128 1.58 10.15 37.80
N LYS A 129 0.51 10.07 38.59
CA LYS A 129 0.13 8.88 39.39
C LYS A 129 1.19 8.45 40.42
N MET A 130 1.99 9.40 40.93
CA MET A 130 3.00 9.09 41.94
C MET A 130 2.41 8.59 43.27
N ASP A 131 1.11 8.81 43.50
CA ASP A 131 0.37 8.23 44.63
C ASP A 131 0.25 6.69 44.55
N LEU A 132 0.34 6.12 43.35
CA LEU A 132 0.32 4.67 43.11
C LEU A 132 1.71 4.09 42.88
N ALA A 133 2.67 4.92 42.46
CA ALA A 133 4.02 4.48 42.08
C ALA A 133 4.92 4.17 43.30
N GLY A 134 4.54 4.55 44.52
CA GLY A 134 5.37 4.36 45.72
C GLY A 134 6.70 5.13 45.63
N GLU A 135 7.77 4.62 46.25
CA GLU A 135 9.11 5.22 46.23
C GLU A 135 9.91 4.88 44.95
N ARG A 136 9.27 4.92 43.76
CA ARG A 136 9.92 4.60 42.47
C ARG A 136 10.50 5.83 41.75
N LYS A 137 10.52 7.00 42.38
CA LYS A 137 10.96 8.27 41.76
C LYS A 137 12.31 8.15 41.06
N GLU A 138 13.34 7.65 41.76
CA GLU A 138 14.70 7.49 41.23
C GLU A 138 14.75 6.49 40.07
N ALA A 139 14.09 5.34 40.22
CA ALA A 139 14.05 4.31 39.16
C ALA A 139 13.35 4.81 37.88
N ILE A 140 12.29 5.61 38.01
CA ILE A 140 11.61 6.23 36.86
C ILE A 140 12.52 7.27 36.21
N LEU A 141 13.22 8.08 36.99
CA LEU A 141 14.17 9.07 36.46
C LEU A 141 15.28 8.38 35.66
N GLU A 142 15.89 7.31 36.19
CA GLU A 142 16.87 6.50 35.46
C GLU A 142 16.30 5.89 34.16
N GLU A 143 15.05 5.41 34.20
CA GLU A 143 14.37 4.88 33.02
C GLU A 143 14.18 5.96 31.94
N LEU A 144 13.74 7.16 32.35
CA LEU A 144 13.59 8.32 31.46
C LEU A 144 14.93 8.70 30.82
N THR A 145 15.98 8.80 31.64
CA THR A 145 17.32 9.16 31.17
C THR A 145 17.90 8.14 30.18
N ARG A 146 17.64 6.85 30.42
CA ARG A 146 18.12 5.77 29.54
C ARG A 146 17.32 5.66 28.23
N LYS A 147 16.00 5.76 28.28
CA LYS A 147 15.11 5.47 27.15
C LYS A 147 14.73 6.68 26.30
N LEU A 148 14.73 7.89 26.89
CA LEU A 148 14.33 9.11 26.20
C LEU A 148 15.53 10.01 25.90
N ASP A 149 16.18 10.54 26.94
CA ASP A 149 17.31 11.47 26.77
C ASP A 149 18.14 11.62 28.05
N GLY A 150 19.47 11.70 27.92
CA GLY A 150 20.40 11.89 29.02
C GLY A 150 20.22 13.19 29.81
N ASN A 151 19.59 14.20 29.20
CA ASN A 151 19.51 15.56 29.74
C ASN A 151 18.18 15.86 30.44
N ILE A 152 17.53 14.84 30.98
CA ILE A 152 16.32 14.97 31.80
C ILE A 152 16.72 15.27 33.24
N VAL A 153 16.27 16.39 33.77
CA VAL A 153 16.64 16.88 35.10
C VAL A 153 15.39 17.05 35.96
N ASP A 154 15.46 16.65 37.23
CA ASP A 154 14.36 16.85 38.18
C ASP A 154 14.32 18.29 38.70
N PHE A 155 13.29 19.04 38.31
CA PHE A 155 13.08 20.42 38.73
C PHE A 155 12.32 20.53 40.07
N GLY A 156 11.86 19.42 40.64
CA GLY A 156 11.35 19.37 42.00
C GLY A 156 12.42 19.63 43.07
N GLU A 157 13.71 19.46 42.71
CA GLU A 157 14.87 19.68 43.59
C GLU A 157 15.56 21.03 43.33
N GLN A 158 14.85 21.99 42.72
CA GLN A 158 15.37 23.30 42.39
C GLN A 158 16.02 23.98 43.61
N GLY A 159 17.23 24.51 43.41
CA GLY A 159 18.01 25.18 44.45
C GLY A 159 18.93 24.27 45.28
N THR A 160 18.93 22.96 45.01
CA THR A 160 19.93 22.03 45.56
C THR A 160 21.22 22.05 44.73
N GLU A 161 22.32 21.61 45.32
CA GLU A 161 23.61 21.46 44.61
C GLU A 161 23.50 20.42 43.48
N GLY A 162 22.87 19.27 43.76
CA GLY A 162 22.65 18.21 42.77
C GLY A 162 21.81 18.66 41.55
N PHE A 163 20.87 19.58 41.73
CA PHE A 163 20.13 20.18 40.61
C PHE A 163 21.06 20.96 39.66
N TYR A 164 21.94 21.80 40.19
CA TYR A 164 22.87 22.57 39.37
C TYR A 164 23.99 21.71 38.77
N GLU A 165 24.43 20.66 39.47
CA GLU A 165 25.35 19.66 38.91
C GLU A 165 24.73 18.97 37.69
N ASN A 166 23.48 18.49 37.80
CA ASN A 166 22.79 17.84 36.69
C ASN A 166 22.58 18.79 35.49
N LEU A 167 22.26 20.05 35.74
CA LEU A 167 22.17 21.07 34.68
C LEU A 167 23.51 21.37 34.02
N ALA A 168 24.60 21.41 34.80
CA ALA A 168 25.96 21.62 34.29
C ALA A 168 26.39 20.50 33.34
N MET A 169 25.97 19.26 33.60
CA MET A 169 26.26 18.10 32.73
C MET A 169 25.57 18.18 31.36
N CYS A 170 24.53 19.01 31.22
CA CYS A 170 23.75 19.13 29.98
C CYS A 170 24.40 20.08 28.95
N GLY A 171 25.44 20.86 29.31
CA GLY A 171 26.12 21.74 28.36
C GLY A 171 27.37 22.43 28.89
N GLU A 172 28.35 22.63 28.01
CA GLU A 172 29.67 23.22 28.36
C GLU A 172 29.54 24.62 29.00
N ALA A 173 28.71 25.50 28.43
CA ALA A 173 28.50 26.84 28.98
C ALA A 173 27.85 26.83 30.38
N ALA A 174 27.00 25.83 30.65
CA ALA A 174 26.39 25.66 31.97
C ALA A 174 27.42 25.12 32.99
N LEU A 175 28.31 24.22 32.56
CA LEU A 175 29.42 23.73 33.37
C LEU A 175 30.38 24.85 33.77
N ASP A 176 30.79 25.69 32.81
CA ASP A 176 31.67 26.84 33.09
C ASP A 176 31.05 27.78 34.13
N GLN A 177 29.76 28.11 33.95
CA GLN A 177 29.04 28.98 34.88
C GLN A 177 28.90 28.37 36.28
N PHE A 178 28.67 27.07 36.37
CA PHE A 178 28.60 26.34 37.64
C PHE A 178 29.96 26.29 38.34
N LEU A 179 31.05 26.05 37.62
CA LEU A 179 32.41 26.06 38.19
C LEU A 179 32.82 27.44 38.71
N GLU A 180 32.36 28.52 38.07
CA GLU A 180 32.64 29.89 38.50
C GLU A 180 31.75 30.35 39.67
N ASN A 181 30.45 30.08 39.62
CA ASN A 181 29.46 30.71 40.50
C ASN A 181 28.72 29.74 41.43
N GLY A 182 28.89 28.43 41.26
CA GLY A 182 28.15 27.38 41.99
C GLY A 182 26.66 27.32 41.65
N MET A 183 26.18 28.14 40.71
CA MET A 183 24.78 28.23 40.29
C MET A 183 24.71 28.61 38.80
N ILE A 184 23.66 28.15 38.13
CA ILE A 184 23.39 28.47 36.72
C ILE A 184 22.26 29.51 36.67
N HIS A 185 22.41 30.53 35.83
CA HIS A 185 21.40 31.57 35.71
C HIS A 185 20.13 31.05 35.03
N ARG A 186 18.98 31.51 35.51
CA ARG A 186 17.67 31.08 35.03
C ARG A 186 17.43 31.38 33.55
N ASP A 187 17.96 32.48 33.04
CA ASP A 187 17.86 32.84 31.62
C ASP A 187 18.62 31.82 30.74
N ASP A 188 19.73 31.28 31.23
CA ASP A 188 20.51 30.29 30.51
C ASP A 188 19.81 28.92 30.54
N VAL A 189 19.23 28.53 31.68
CA VAL A 189 18.36 27.33 31.76
C VAL A 189 17.18 27.45 30.78
N THR A 190 16.55 28.62 30.68
CA THR A 190 15.45 28.86 29.74
C THR A 190 15.90 28.70 28.28
N LYS A 191 17.09 29.20 27.93
CA LYS A 191 17.67 28.99 26.59
C LYS A 191 17.97 27.52 26.34
N MET A 192 18.51 26.80 27.32
CA MET A 192 18.79 25.36 27.19
C MET A 192 17.50 24.55 26.96
N ILE A 193 16.39 24.94 27.60
CA ILE A 193 15.09 24.30 27.37
C ILE A 193 14.58 24.61 25.95
N LEU A 194 14.68 25.88 25.51
CA LEU A 194 14.31 26.30 24.15
C LEU A 194 15.10 25.55 23.07
N THR A 195 16.40 25.34 23.29
CA THR A 195 17.28 24.60 22.36
C THR A 195 17.20 23.09 22.54
N ARG A 196 16.31 22.59 23.43
CA ARG A 196 16.13 21.17 23.77
C ARG A 196 17.42 20.50 24.26
N GLN A 197 18.27 21.26 24.94
CA GLN A 197 19.45 20.74 25.64
C GLN A 197 19.13 20.26 27.05
N VAL A 198 18.08 20.79 27.69
CA VAL A 198 17.60 20.38 29.02
C VAL A 198 16.11 20.11 28.96
N PHE A 199 15.67 19.05 29.63
CA PHE A 199 14.26 18.68 29.73
C PHE A 199 13.80 18.69 31.20
N PRO A 200 13.00 19.68 31.62
CA PRO A 200 12.53 19.78 32.99
C PRO A 200 11.55 18.65 33.31
N CYS A 201 11.82 17.90 34.38
CA CYS A 201 10.97 16.82 34.87
C CYS A 201 10.36 17.21 36.21
N PHE A 202 9.05 16.98 36.36
CA PHE A 202 8.30 17.19 37.59
C PHE A 202 7.54 15.92 37.96
N PHE A 203 7.36 15.69 39.25
CA PHE A 203 6.66 14.52 39.80
C PHE A 203 5.42 14.95 40.57
N GLY A 204 4.33 14.21 40.42
CA GLY A 204 3.11 14.50 41.18
C GLY A 204 1.96 13.55 40.93
N SER A 205 0.79 13.94 41.43
CA SER A 205 -0.47 13.23 41.20
C SER A 205 -1.57 14.24 40.88
N ALA A 206 -1.95 14.31 39.60
CA ALA A 206 -3.03 15.17 39.13
C ALA A 206 -4.35 14.86 39.83
N LEU A 207 -4.60 13.60 40.16
CA LEU A 207 -5.82 13.17 40.86
C LEU A 207 -5.88 13.70 42.30
N LYS A 208 -4.72 13.88 42.95
CA LYS A 208 -4.60 14.39 44.33
C LYS A 208 -4.27 15.88 44.39
N LEU A 209 -4.13 16.55 43.25
CA LEU A 209 -3.63 17.92 43.13
C LEU A 209 -2.22 18.10 43.72
N ASP A 210 -1.43 17.03 43.76
CA ASP A 210 -0.08 17.05 44.30
C ASP A 210 0.95 17.34 43.18
N GLY A 211 1.89 18.25 43.46
CA GLY A 211 2.92 18.70 42.50
C GLY A 211 2.43 19.65 41.39
N ILE A 212 1.14 19.96 41.31
CA ILE A 212 0.55 20.78 40.23
C ILE A 212 0.95 22.26 40.32
N GLU A 213 0.90 22.86 41.51
CA GLU A 213 1.30 24.27 41.70
C GLU A 213 2.79 24.46 41.38
N ALA A 214 3.65 23.56 41.85
CA ALA A 214 5.09 23.58 41.56
C ALA A 214 5.34 23.45 40.05
N PHE A 215 4.62 22.57 39.37
CA PHE A 215 4.70 22.42 37.93
C PHE A 215 4.27 23.69 37.18
N MET A 216 3.14 24.30 37.56
CA MET A 216 2.65 25.54 36.96
C MET A 216 3.59 26.72 37.21
N GLN A 217 4.23 26.78 38.39
CA GLN A 217 5.27 27.76 38.68
C GLN A 217 6.51 27.53 37.80
N GLY A 218 6.93 26.28 37.62
CA GLY A 218 8.00 25.92 36.69
C GLY A 218 7.71 26.33 35.24
N MET A 219 6.46 26.18 34.79
CA MET A 219 6.04 26.64 33.47
C MET A 219 6.13 28.17 33.34
N GLU A 220 5.60 28.92 34.32
CA GLU A 220 5.74 30.38 34.34
C GLU A 220 7.22 30.80 34.29
N ASP A 221 8.03 30.02 35.01
CA ASP A 221 9.38 30.41 35.31
C ASP A 221 10.35 30.21 34.15
N TYR A 222 10.18 29.10 33.43
CA TYR A 222 11.11 28.61 32.42
C TYR A 222 10.51 28.61 30.99
N MET A 223 9.24 28.96 30.81
CA MET A 223 8.68 29.21 29.48
C MET A 223 8.82 30.69 29.08
N SER A 224 9.35 30.89 27.88
CA SER A 224 9.52 32.20 27.25
C SER A 224 8.66 32.30 26.00
N MET A 225 8.21 33.52 25.71
CA MET A 225 7.40 33.78 24.53
C MET A 225 8.31 33.80 23.29
N PRO A 226 7.95 33.13 22.19
CA PRO A 226 8.69 33.25 20.94
C PRO A 226 8.69 34.69 20.43
N ASP A 227 9.77 35.07 19.73
CA ASP A 227 9.85 36.35 19.05
C ASP A 227 9.03 36.31 17.76
N TYR A 228 7.86 36.93 17.79
CA TYR A 228 6.95 36.97 16.64
C TYR A 228 7.26 38.16 15.70
N PRO A 229 7.32 37.94 14.38
CA PRO A 229 7.49 39.01 13.40
C PRO A 229 6.29 39.98 13.36
N SER A 230 6.52 41.18 12.83
CA SER A 230 5.48 42.21 12.69
C SER A 230 4.53 41.94 11.51
N GLU A 231 4.99 41.22 10.49
CA GLU A 231 4.18 40.86 9.33
C GLU A 231 3.19 39.74 9.67
N PHE A 232 2.04 39.73 9.00
CA PHE A 232 0.99 38.77 9.29
C PHE A 232 1.40 37.35 8.87
N GLY A 233 1.35 36.44 9.83
CA GLY A 233 1.57 35.01 9.64
C GLY A 233 0.55 34.22 10.44
N ALA A 234 0.01 33.15 9.86
CA ALA A 234 -0.83 32.21 10.56
C ALA A 234 -0.67 30.79 10.03
N LYS A 235 -0.81 29.81 10.92
CA LYS A 235 -0.73 28.40 10.56
C LYS A 235 -2.03 27.69 10.91
N VAL A 236 -2.67 27.10 9.90
CA VAL A 236 -3.89 26.31 10.07
C VAL A 236 -3.52 24.91 10.54
N PHE A 237 -4.19 24.40 11.57
CA PHE A 237 -3.90 23.05 12.10
C PHE A 237 -5.14 22.16 12.24
N LYS A 238 -6.34 22.74 12.27
CA LYS A 238 -7.58 21.98 12.40
C LYS A 238 -8.72 22.67 11.66
N ILE A 239 -9.58 21.88 11.03
CA ILE A 239 -10.86 22.33 10.51
C ILE A 239 -11.92 21.59 11.31
N ALA A 240 -12.98 22.29 11.67
CA ALA A 240 -14.16 21.69 12.26
C ALA A 240 -15.40 22.43 11.78
N ARG A 241 -16.58 21.95 12.18
CA ARG A 241 -17.85 22.63 11.95
C ARG A 241 -18.55 22.89 13.27
N ASP A 242 -19.24 24.02 13.38
CA ASP A 242 -20.10 24.27 14.54
C ASP A 242 -21.44 23.53 14.44
N ASN A 243 -22.25 23.58 15.49
CA ASN A 243 -23.56 22.89 15.54
C ASN A 243 -24.56 23.39 14.47
N GLN A 244 -24.27 24.52 13.80
CA GLN A 244 -25.07 25.05 12.69
C GLN A 244 -24.52 24.61 11.32
N GLY A 245 -23.42 23.85 11.30
CA GLY A 245 -22.73 23.40 10.10
C GLY A 245 -21.75 24.43 9.51
N ASN A 246 -21.52 25.56 10.18
CA ASN A 246 -20.58 26.57 9.70
C ASN A 246 -19.15 26.06 9.85
N ARG A 247 -18.38 26.20 8.79
CA ARG A 247 -16.96 25.83 8.75
C ARG A 247 -16.13 26.76 9.65
N LEU A 248 -15.31 26.14 10.49
CA LEU A 248 -14.37 26.76 11.41
C LEU A 248 -12.95 26.37 11.01
N THR A 249 -12.12 27.37 10.72
CA THR A 249 -10.67 27.17 10.50
C THR A 249 -9.93 27.53 11.78
N TYR A 250 -9.35 26.54 12.46
CA TYR A 250 -8.49 26.75 13.63
C TYR A 250 -7.07 27.03 13.17
N MET A 251 -6.51 28.13 13.68
CA MET A 251 -5.19 28.59 13.34
C MET A 251 -4.48 29.24 14.53
N LYS A 252 -3.16 29.20 14.52
CA LYS A 252 -2.32 30.02 15.39
C LYS A 252 -1.81 31.21 14.61
N ILE A 253 -1.95 32.40 15.17
CA ILE A 253 -1.32 33.61 14.62
C ILE A 253 0.15 33.60 15.04
N THR A 254 1.05 33.55 14.08
CA THR A 254 2.51 33.48 14.27
C THR A 254 3.21 34.79 13.91
N GLY A 255 2.48 35.78 13.41
CA GLY A 255 3.04 37.10 13.13
C GLY A 255 1.95 38.16 13.01
N GLY A 256 2.27 39.39 13.39
CA GLY A 256 1.35 40.53 13.29
C GLY A 256 0.04 40.33 14.05
N SER A 257 -1.08 40.61 13.37
CA SER A 257 -2.44 40.51 13.91
C SER A 257 -3.46 40.24 12.81
N LEU A 258 -4.50 39.47 13.11
CA LEU A 258 -5.66 39.26 12.25
C LEU A 258 -6.87 40.02 12.77
N LYS A 259 -7.53 40.80 11.91
CA LYS A 259 -8.75 41.55 12.25
C LYS A 259 -9.98 40.98 11.56
N VAL A 260 -11.14 41.17 12.19
CA VAL A 260 -12.42 40.87 11.56
C VAL A 260 -12.58 41.70 10.28
N ARG A 261 -13.07 41.08 9.19
CA ARG A 261 -13.20 41.62 7.82
C ARG A 261 -11.92 41.74 7.02
N GLU A 262 -10.78 41.31 7.56
CA GLU A 262 -9.53 41.21 6.81
C GLU A 262 -9.59 40.05 5.80
N LEU A 263 -8.77 40.14 4.74
CA LEU A 263 -8.69 39.13 3.69
C LEU A 263 -7.56 38.16 3.98
N ILE A 264 -7.86 36.88 3.93
CA ILE A 264 -6.90 35.77 3.94
C ILE A 264 -6.93 35.19 2.52
N GLY A 265 -5.90 35.49 1.72
CA GLY A 265 -5.94 35.22 0.28
C GLY A 265 -7.03 36.05 -0.39
N GLU A 266 -8.00 35.38 -1.02
CA GLU A 266 -9.16 36.02 -1.66
C GLU A 266 -10.42 35.99 -0.78
N GLU A 267 -10.36 35.36 0.39
CA GLU A 267 -11.52 35.10 1.24
C GLU A 267 -11.56 36.01 2.47
N LYS A 268 -12.76 36.37 2.91
CA LYS A 268 -12.95 37.34 3.99
C LYS A 268 -13.21 36.66 5.34
N VAL A 269 -12.56 37.18 6.38
CA VAL A 269 -12.80 36.77 7.76
C VAL A 269 -14.09 37.39 8.29
N ASN A 270 -15.07 36.56 8.62
CA ASN A 270 -16.36 37.01 9.12
C ASN A 270 -16.35 37.22 10.64
N GLN A 271 -15.79 36.26 11.38
CA GLN A 271 -15.73 36.28 12.83
C GLN A 271 -14.49 35.52 13.32
N ILE A 272 -13.86 36.04 14.37
CA ILE A 272 -12.76 35.39 15.09
C ILE A 272 -13.30 34.94 16.46
N ARG A 273 -13.12 33.67 16.79
CA ARG A 273 -13.59 33.02 18.02
C ARG A 273 -12.41 32.42 18.78
N ILE A 274 -12.34 32.64 20.09
CA ILE A 274 -11.38 31.98 20.98
C ILE A 274 -12.15 30.99 21.84
N TYR A 275 -11.86 29.69 21.69
CA TYR A 275 -12.55 28.63 22.41
C TYR A 275 -11.86 28.31 23.74
N SER A 276 -12.66 27.96 24.74
CA SER A 276 -12.26 27.35 26.01
C SER A 276 -13.29 26.28 26.40
N GLY A 277 -12.97 25.01 26.12
CA GLY A 277 -13.95 23.93 26.09
C GLY A 277 -15.02 24.18 25.01
N GLU A 278 -16.29 24.01 25.36
CA GLU A 278 -17.42 24.25 24.45
C GLU A 278 -17.77 25.75 24.28
N LYS A 279 -17.28 26.61 25.17
CA LYS A 279 -17.60 28.04 25.15
C LYS A 279 -16.59 28.78 24.27
N PHE A 280 -17.04 29.86 23.64
CA PHE A 280 -16.15 30.76 22.90
C PHE A 280 -16.43 32.23 23.21
N GLU A 281 -15.38 33.03 23.08
CA GLU A 281 -15.44 34.48 23.06
C GLU A 281 -15.19 34.99 21.64
N ALA A 282 -16.03 35.91 21.16
CA ALA A 282 -15.85 36.54 19.86
C ALA A 282 -15.00 37.81 20.01
N VAL A 283 -13.86 37.86 19.32
CA VAL A 283 -12.92 38.99 19.38
C VAL A 283 -12.85 39.73 18.05
N GLN A 284 -12.48 41.01 18.09
CA GLN A 284 -12.33 41.84 16.88
C GLN A 284 -10.94 41.71 16.25
N GLU A 285 -9.93 41.33 17.05
CA GLU A 285 -8.54 41.23 16.65
C GLU A 285 -7.85 40.09 17.42
N ALA A 286 -7.12 39.23 16.72
CA ALA A 286 -6.24 38.21 17.29
C ALA A 286 -4.78 38.57 16.97
N LYS A 287 -3.94 38.68 18.00
CA LYS A 287 -2.51 39.01 17.87
C LYS A 287 -1.65 37.75 17.80
N ALA A 288 -0.41 37.88 17.35
CA ALA A 288 0.59 36.81 17.39
C ALA A 288 0.66 36.10 18.76
N GLY A 289 0.83 34.78 18.72
CA GLY A 289 0.75 33.87 19.86
C GLY A 289 -0.67 33.46 20.27
N THR A 290 -1.71 33.94 19.58
CA THR A 290 -3.11 33.56 19.88
C THR A 290 -3.55 32.40 18.99
N VAL A 291 -4.10 31.35 19.59
CA VAL A 291 -4.83 30.29 18.87
C VAL A 291 -6.30 30.69 18.78
N CYS A 292 -6.85 30.72 17.56
CA CYS A 292 -8.22 31.15 17.32
C CYS A 292 -8.87 30.35 16.19
N ALA A 293 -10.20 30.38 16.16
CA ALA A 293 -11.00 29.81 15.10
C ALA A 293 -11.66 30.92 14.29
N VAL A 294 -11.60 30.79 12.97
CA VAL A 294 -12.09 31.79 12.03
C VAL A 294 -13.21 31.20 11.16
N THR A 295 -14.23 32.02 10.91
CA THR A 295 -15.31 31.70 9.94
C THR A 295 -15.13 32.53 8.67
N GLY A 296 -15.50 31.97 7.53
CA GLY A 296 -15.44 32.64 6.22
C GLY A 296 -14.58 31.89 5.20
N PRO A 297 -13.29 31.65 5.46
CA PRO A 297 -12.42 30.92 4.54
C PRO A 297 -12.91 29.49 4.27
N SER A 298 -13.01 29.12 2.99
CA SER A 298 -13.39 27.79 2.52
C SER A 298 -12.21 27.03 1.91
N GLY A 299 -11.23 27.73 1.33
CA GLY A 299 -10.04 27.14 0.69
C GLY A 299 -8.85 26.88 1.62
N THR A 300 -9.07 26.79 2.93
CA THR A 300 -8.02 26.47 3.92
C THR A 300 -7.94 24.97 4.15
N VAL A 301 -6.75 24.42 4.36
CA VAL A 301 -6.53 23.00 4.71
C VAL A 301 -5.61 22.91 5.92
N PRO A 302 -5.67 21.86 6.75
CA PRO A 302 -4.76 21.70 7.87
C PRO A 302 -3.32 21.60 7.37
N GLY A 303 -2.37 22.25 8.04
CA GLY A 303 -0.97 22.36 7.61
C GLY A 303 -0.68 23.56 6.68
N LYS A 304 -1.71 24.24 6.15
CA LYS A 304 -1.52 25.42 5.30
C LYS A 304 -0.97 26.62 6.10
N GLY A 305 0.15 27.15 5.64
CA GLY A 305 0.66 28.46 6.04
C GLY A 305 -0.09 29.58 5.33
N ILE A 306 -0.35 30.66 6.05
CA ILE A 306 -1.03 31.87 5.58
C ILE A 306 -0.11 33.07 5.86
N GLY A 307 0.00 33.98 4.88
CA GLY A 307 0.83 35.17 4.99
C GLY A 307 2.30 34.82 4.79
N ILE A 308 3.14 35.18 5.76
CA ILE A 308 4.58 34.88 5.75
C ILE A 308 4.93 33.43 6.10
N GLU A 309 3.97 32.66 6.64
CA GLU A 309 4.21 31.28 7.05
C GLU A 309 4.25 30.35 5.83
N GLU A 310 5.29 29.52 5.77
CA GLU A 310 5.39 28.45 4.79
C GLU A 310 4.44 27.29 5.13
N ALA A 311 4.10 26.47 4.13
CA ALA A 311 3.33 25.25 4.35
C ALA A 311 4.08 24.33 5.35
N GLY A 312 3.35 23.77 6.31
CA GLY A 312 3.91 22.86 7.29
C GLY A 312 4.50 21.60 6.66
N ALA A 313 5.41 20.93 7.37
CA ALA A 313 5.94 19.64 6.96
C ALA A 313 4.80 18.63 6.73
N MET A 314 4.93 17.81 5.68
CA MET A 314 4.00 16.72 5.42
C MET A 314 3.96 15.76 6.64
N PRO A 315 2.76 15.33 7.07
CA PRO A 315 2.63 14.39 8.18
C PRO A 315 3.37 13.09 7.84
N VAL A 316 3.99 12.47 8.85
CA VAL A 316 4.81 11.26 8.69
C VAL A 316 3.96 10.01 8.69
N LEU A 317 2.81 10.11 9.34
CA LEU A 317 1.89 9.01 9.54
C LEU A 317 0.84 9.09 8.42
N GLU A 318 1.01 8.24 7.41
CA GLU A 318 0.03 8.01 6.35
C GLU A 318 -0.72 6.70 6.62
N PRO A 319 -2.04 6.67 6.40
CA PRO A 319 -2.80 5.45 6.51
C PRO A 319 -2.48 4.53 5.34
N VAL A 320 -2.38 3.25 5.64
CA VAL A 320 -1.89 2.24 4.68
C VAL A 320 -2.95 1.23 4.26
N LEU A 321 -4.12 1.30 4.90
CA LEU A 321 -5.25 0.42 4.68
C LEU A 321 -6.44 1.22 4.17
N THR A 322 -7.03 0.75 3.09
CA THR A 322 -8.27 1.27 2.54
C THR A 322 -9.42 0.33 2.89
N TYR A 323 -10.51 0.90 3.39
CA TYR A 323 -11.70 0.18 3.76
C TYR A 323 -12.86 0.62 2.88
N ARG A 324 -13.59 -0.36 2.33
CA ARG A 324 -14.87 -0.08 1.67
C ARG A 324 -15.90 0.39 2.70
N ILE A 325 -16.49 1.56 2.50
CA ILE A 325 -17.64 2.03 3.27
C ILE A 325 -18.91 1.38 2.70
N GLN A 326 -19.52 0.50 3.48
CA GLN A 326 -20.82 -0.09 3.17
C GLN A 326 -21.94 0.83 3.65
N LEU A 327 -22.69 1.35 2.69
CA LEU A 327 -23.88 2.17 2.94
C LEU A 327 -25.11 1.27 3.11
N PRO A 328 -26.08 1.65 3.96
CA PRO A 328 -27.36 0.94 4.05
C PRO A 328 -28.17 1.12 2.76
N GLU A 329 -29.07 0.18 2.45
CA GLU A 329 -29.87 0.19 1.20
C GLU A 329 -30.67 1.49 0.97
N GLU A 330 -30.96 2.23 2.05
CA GLU A 330 -31.71 3.48 2.04
C GLU A 330 -30.85 4.72 1.69
N ALA A 331 -29.52 4.60 1.65
CA ALA A 331 -28.59 5.71 1.45
C ALA A 331 -27.91 5.67 0.08
N ASP A 332 -28.08 6.73 -0.70
CA ASP A 332 -27.42 6.91 -2.00
C ASP A 332 -25.95 7.37 -1.82
N ALA A 333 -25.02 6.70 -2.50
CA ALA A 333 -23.60 7.05 -2.53
C ALA A 333 -23.35 8.48 -3.03
N ALA A 334 -24.13 8.96 -4.01
CA ALA A 334 -23.99 10.32 -4.54
C ALA A 334 -24.35 11.40 -3.50
N VAL A 335 -25.24 11.09 -2.55
CA VAL A 335 -25.61 11.99 -1.45
C VAL A 335 -24.62 11.86 -0.28
N MET A 336 -24.04 10.67 -0.10
CA MET A 336 -23.07 10.41 0.98
C MET A 336 -21.69 10.95 0.70
N LEU A 337 -21.23 10.92 -0.56
CA LEU A 337 -19.88 11.34 -0.92
C LEU A 337 -19.58 12.81 -0.52
N PRO A 338 -20.45 13.81 -0.78
CA PRO A 338 -20.23 15.17 -0.29
C PRO A 338 -20.28 15.32 1.24
N LYS A 339 -20.96 14.42 1.96
CA LYS A 339 -21.00 14.42 3.43
C LYS A 339 -19.73 13.81 4.01
N LEU A 340 -19.24 12.75 3.40
CA LEU A 340 -17.98 12.10 3.74
C LEU A 340 -16.80 13.02 3.42
N ALA A 341 -16.82 13.71 2.28
CA ALA A 341 -15.82 14.74 1.95
C ALA A 341 -15.75 15.87 3.01
N GLN A 342 -16.86 16.19 3.69
CA GLN A 342 -16.81 17.13 4.83
C GLN A 342 -16.06 16.56 6.03
N LEU A 343 -16.08 15.24 6.24
CA LEU A 343 -15.26 14.59 7.27
C LEU A 343 -13.79 14.53 6.84
N GLU A 344 -13.51 14.33 5.56
CA GLU A 344 -12.16 14.43 4.99
C GLU A 344 -11.58 15.85 5.12
N GLU A 345 -12.39 16.90 4.95
CA GLU A 345 -11.94 18.27 5.24
C GLU A 345 -11.48 18.45 6.70
N GLU A 346 -12.12 17.75 7.65
CA GLU A 346 -11.77 17.79 9.08
C GLU A 346 -10.56 16.90 9.40
N GLU A 347 -10.50 15.72 8.76
CA GLU A 347 -9.45 14.72 8.87
C GLU A 347 -8.93 14.34 7.47
N PRO A 348 -7.93 15.07 6.93
CA PRO A 348 -7.44 14.86 5.57
C PRO A 348 -6.89 13.46 5.31
N GLN A 349 -6.46 12.76 6.37
CA GLN A 349 -5.92 11.42 6.24
C GLN A 349 -6.99 10.36 5.96
N LEU A 350 -8.29 10.67 6.12
CA LEU A 350 -9.34 9.73 5.76
C LEU A 350 -9.36 9.39 4.27
N HIS A 351 -8.78 10.24 3.40
CA HIS A 351 -8.60 10.05 1.96
C HIS A 351 -9.76 9.28 1.32
N ILE A 352 -10.84 10.01 1.05
CA ILE A 352 -12.10 9.40 0.65
C ILE A 352 -12.13 9.31 -0.87
N THR A 353 -12.02 8.10 -1.38
CA THR A 353 -11.97 7.83 -2.81
C THR A 353 -13.27 7.21 -3.30
N TRP A 354 -13.67 7.61 -4.51
CA TRP A 354 -14.81 7.02 -5.21
C TRP A 354 -14.30 6.11 -6.31
N GLN A 355 -14.71 4.85 -6.26
CA GLN A 355 -14.40 3.89 -7.30
C GLN A 355 -15.58 3.81 -8.27
N GLU A 356 -15.43 4.41 -9.45
CA GLU A 356 -16.50 4.51 -10.46
C GLU A 356 -16.98 3.16 -10.98
N GLU A 357 -16.05 2.22 -11.20
CA GLU A 357 -16.30 0.88 -11.75
C GLU A 357 -17.22 0.06 -10.84
N ALA A 358 -16.92 0.04 -9.54
CA ALA A 358 -17.69 -0.70 -8.54
C ALA A 358 -18.85 0.12 -7.94
N LYS A 359 -18.86 1.45 -8.16
CA LYS A 359 -19.74 2.42 -7.48
C LYS A 359 -19.62 2.35 -5.96
N GLU A 360 -18.39 2.26 -5.47
CA GLU A 360 -18.07 2.08 -4.06
C GLU A 360 -17.29 3.27 -3.50
N ILE A 361 -17.55 3.59 -2.23
CA ILE A 361 -16.80 4.59 -1.49
C ILE A 361 -15.76 3.89 -0.63
N HIS A 362 -14.53 4.37 -0.69
CA HIS A 362 -13.39 3.86 0.04
C HIS A 362 -12.85 4.95 0.96
N ALA A 363 -12.34 4.57 2.14
CA ALA A 363 -11.70 5.47 3.08
C ALA A 363 -10.45 4.82 3.67
N GLN A 364 -9.39 5.61 3.83
CA GLN A 364 -8.16 5.18 4.45
C GLN A 364 -8.23 5.34 5.97
N ILE A 365 -7.92 4.29 6.71
CA ILE A 365 -8.11 4.23 8.17
C ILE A 365 -6.87 3.64 8.84
N MET A 366 -6.44 4.25 9.95
CA MET A 366 -5.27 3.87 10.73
C MET A 366 -5.52 2.66 11.64
N GLY A 367 -6.73 2.48 12.15
CA GLY A 367 -7.05 1.41 13.09
C GLY A 367 -8.54 1.24 13.40
N GLU A 368 -8.86 0.19 14.15
CA GLU A 368 -10.24 -0.23 14.44
C GLU A 368 -11.00 0.79 15.31
N ILE A 369 -10.32 1.54 16.17
CA ILE A 369 -10.97 2.54 17.03
C ILE A 369 -11.39 3.75 16.20
N GLN A 370 -10.55 4.18 15.25
CA GLN A 370 -10.92 5.21 14.28
C GLN A 370 -12.14 4.82 13.45
N MET A 371 -12.24 3.55 13.06
CA MET A 371 -13.39 2.99 12.35
C MET A 371 -14.69 3.12 13.17
N GLU A 372 -14.68 2.71 14.45
CA GLU A 372 -15.83 2.84 15.35
C GLU A 372 -16.26 4.31 15.52
N ILE A 373 -15.30 5.21 15.64
CA ILE A 373 -15.55 6.64 15.80
C ILE A 373 -16.14 7.23 14.54
N LEU A 374 -15.65 6.85 13.36
CA LEU A 374 -16.19 7.28 12.08
C LEU A 374 -17.64 6.81 11.92
N LYS A 375 -17.97 5.56 12.32
CA LYS A 375 -19.38 5.09 12.36
C LYS A 375 -20.24 5.97 13.26
N SER A 376 -19.77 6.28 14.47
CA SER A 376 -20.52 7.11 15.42
C SER A 376 -20.71 8.54 14.90
N LEU A 377 -19.66 9.14 14.33
CA LEU A 377 -19.71 10.48 13.75
C LEU A 377 -20.72 10.58 12.61
N VAL A 378 -20.69 9.60 11.68
CA VAL A 378 -21.61 9.56 10.54
C VAL A 378 -23.06 9.36 11.03
N ARG A 379 -23.26 8.52 12.05
CA ARG A 379 -24.58 8.31 12.67
C ARG A 379 -25.10 9.56 13.35
N GLU A 380 -24.29 10.23 14.17
CA GLU A 380 -24.72 11.41 14.93
C GLU A 380 -24.95 12.63 14.03
N ARG A 381 -24.06 12.88 13.05
CA ARG A 381 -24.14 14.08 12.21
C ARG A 381 -25.08 13.92 11.02
N PHE A 382 -25.14 12.73 10.42
CA PHE A 382 -25.88 12.51 9.19
C PHE A 382 -27.07 11.55 9.35
N GLY A 383 -27.23 10.92 10.51
CA GLY A 383 -28.35 10.01 10.80
C GLY A 383 -28.23 8.66 10.10
N ILE A 384 -27.04 8.30 9.60
CA ILE A 384 -26.83 7.11 8.75
C ILE A 384 -25.89 6.15 9.46
N ASN A 385 -26.27 4.87 9.52
CA ASN A 385 -25.42 3.82 10.04
C ASN A 385 -24.60 3.26 8.87
N ILE A 386 -23.28 3.42 8.94
CA ILE A 386 -22.36 2.83 7.97
C ILE A 386 -21.66 1.61 8.57
N GLU A 387 -21.36 0.64 7.71
CA GLU A 387 -20.50 -0.49 8.03
C GLU A 387 -19.22 -0.40 7.20
N PHE A 388 -18.17 -1.10 7.63
CA PHE A 388 -16.94 -1.20 6.83
C PHE A 388 -16.82 -2.63 6.33
N GLY A 389 -16.60 -2.74 5.02
CA GLY A 389 -16.58 -3.99 4.27
C GLY A 389 -15.18 -4.49 3.95
N GLY A 390 -15.03 -5.02 2.73
CA GLY A 390 -13.76 -5.52 2.22
C GLY A 390 -12.61 -4.52 2.42
N ARG A 391 -11.48 -5.05 2.84
CA ARG A 391 -10.22 -4.33 3.03
C ARG A 391 -9.44 -4.42 1.72
N SER A 392 -9.00 -3.29 1.19
CA SER A 392 -8.11 -3.24 0.04
C SER A 392 -6.80 -2.56 0.43
N ILE A 393 -5.71 -3.18 0.03
CA ILE A 393 -4.38 -2.62 0.22
C ILE A 393 -4.12 -1.68 -0.94
N VAL A 394 -3.55 -0.50 -0.64
CA VAL A 394 -3.17 0.45 -1.69
C VAL A 394 -1.86 -0.03 -2.30
N TYR A 395 -1.95 -0.90 -3.29
CA TYR A 395 -0.80 -1.30 -4.10
C TYR A 395 -0.39 -0.17 -5.05
N LYS A 396 0.89 -0.12 -5.40
CA LYS A 396 1.45 0.77 -6.42
C LYS A 396 2.17 -0.05 -7.47
N GLU A 397 2.45 0.53 -8.63
CA GLU A 397 3.22 -0.14 -9.68
C GLU A 397 4.48 0.67 -10.03
N THR A 398 5.54 -0.01 -10.47
CA THR A 398 6.76 0.61 -10.99
C THR A 398 7.36 -0.26 -12.10
N ILE A 399 8.40 0.23 -12.77
CA ILE A 399 9.11 -0.50 -13.85
C ILE A 399 10.50 -0.92 -13.40
N GLN A 400 11.04 -2.00 -13.97
CA GLN A 400 12.44 -2.43 -13.72
C GLN A 400 13.41 -2.04 -14.85
N ASN A 401 12.92 -1.93 -16.08
CA ASN A 401 13.70 -1.63 -17.27
C ASN A 401 13.38 -0.23 -17.82
N THR A 402 14.31 0.35 -18.59
CA THR A 402 14.08 1.60 -19.31
C THR A 402 13.34 1.32 -20.61
N VAL A 403 12.25 2.04 -20.87
CA VAL A 403 11.40 1.85 -22.06
C VAL A 403 11.06 3.17 -22.76
N GLU A 404 10.78 3.10 -24.07
CA GLU A 404 10.27 4.21 -24.85
C GLU A 404 8.75 4.06 -25.02
N GLY A 405 7.99 5.03 -24.49
CA GLY A 405 6.56 5.15 -24.66
C GLY A 405 6.21 6.09 -25.82
N VAL A 406 5.43 5.61 -26.78
CA VAL A 406 5.02 6.37 -27.97
C VAL A 406 3.50 6.52 -28.01
N GLY A 407 3.06 7.78 -28.10
CA GLY A 407 1.64 8.12 -28.17
C GLY A 407 1.34 8.94 -29.41
N HIS A 408 0.52 8.39 -30.30
CA HIS A 408 0.05 9.06 -31.51
C HIS A 408 -1.47 9.29 -31.45
N PHE A 409 -1.89 10.52 -31.74
CA PHE A 409 -3.29 10.92 -31.73
C PHE A 409 -3.63 11.76 -32.97
N GLU A 410 -4.32 11.12 -33.93
CA GLU A 410 -4.72 11.75 -35.19
C GLU A 410 -6.18 11.44 -35.59
N PRO A 411 -7.20 11.87 -34.81
CA PRO A 411 -8.57 11.87 -35.32
C PRO A 411 -8.74 12.95 -36.40
N LEU A 412 -9.73 12.80 -37.31
CA LEU A 412 -10.03 13.72 -38.42
C LEU A 412 -9.71 15.21 -38.14
N ARG A 413 -8.62 15.72 -38.74
CA ARG A 413 -8.11 17.12 -38.63
C ARG A 413 -7.44 17.50 -37.30
N HIS A 414 -7.01 16.52 -36.52
CA HIS A 414 -6.18 16.66 -35.33
C HIS A 414 -4.85 15.93 -35.50
N TYR A 415 -3.77 16.38 -34.86
CA TYR A 415 -2.47 15.69 -34.90
C TYR A 415 -1.64 16.00 -33.65
N ALA A 416 -1.21 14.98 -32.92
CA ALA A 416 -0.18 15.07 -31.90
C ALA A 416 0.58 13.75 -31.77
N GLU A 417 1.90 13.83 -31.64
CA GLU A 417 2.80 12.69 -31.45
C GLU A 417 3.78 13.02 -30.32
N VAL A 418 3.96 12.11 -29.37
CA VAL A 418 4.79 12.29 -28.17
C VAL A 418 5.60 11.04 -27.89
N HIS A 419 6.90 11.22 -27.66
CA HIS A 419 7.84 10.17 -27.27
C HIS A 419 8.36 10.44 -25.86
N LEU A 420 8.12 9.50 -24.96
CA LEU A 420 8.53 9.56 -23.56
C LEU A 420 9.53 8.45 -23.27
N LEU A 421 10.65 8.80 -22.64
CA LEU A 421 11.57 7.82 -22.06
C LEU A 421 11.17 7.60 -20.60
N MET A 422 10.87 6.37 -20.23
CA MET A 422 10.50 6.00 -18.86
C MET A 422 11.62 5.16 -18.25
N GLU A 423 12.17 5.66 -17.15
CA GLU A 423 13.29 5.04 -16.43
C GLU A 423 12.88 4.73 -14.98
N PRO A 424 13.35 3.63 -14.39
CA PRO A 424 13.17 3.39 -12.96
C PRO A 424 13.92 4.44 -12.12
N ALA A 425 13.29 4.92 -11.05
CA ALA A 425 13.89 5.86 -10.11
C ALA A 425 14.17 5.21 -8.74
N GLU A 426 14.77 5.96 -7.82
CA GLU A 426 15.02 5.47 -6.46
C GLU A 426 13.69 5.19 -5.73
N ALA A 427 13.64 4.14 -4.91
CA ALA A 427 12.42 3.78 -4.18
C ALA A 427 11.95 4.92 -3.26
N GLY A 428 10.67 5.27 -3.34
CA GLY A 428 10.07 6.39 -2.61
C GLY A 428 10.37 7.78 -3.18
N SER A 429 10.97 7.88 -4.38
CA SER A 429 11.20 9.16 -5.05
C SER A 429 9.95 9.72 -5.76
N GLY A 430 8.93 8.88 -5.97
CA GLY A 430 7.70 9.27 -6.67
C GLY A 430 7.91 9.42 -8.18
N LEU A 431 7.01 10.16 -8.84
CA LEU A 431 7.12 10.45 -10.26
C LEU A 431 7.91 11.74 -10.48
N SER A 432 8.89 11.70 -11.37
CA SER A 432 9.64 12.87 -11.81
C SER A 432 9.48 13.08 -13.31
N PHE A 433 9.19 14.33 -13.70
CA PHE A 433 8.96 14.70 -15.10
C PHE A 433 10.04 15.66 -15.58
N SER A 434 10.69 15.33 -16.69
CA SER A 434 11.71 16.18 -17.31
C SER A 434 11.55 16.29 -18.83
N THR A 435 12.22 17.26 -19.44
CA THR A 435 12.27 17.41 -20.91
C THR A 435 13.73 17.50 -21.35
N GLU A 436 14.10 16.70 -22.35
CA GLU A 436 15.36 16.78 -23.09
C GLU A 436 15.13 17.15 -24.56
N CYS A 437 13.88 17.47 -24.92
CA CYS A 437 13.50 17.84 -26.28
C CYS A 437 14.04 19.22 -26.67
N SER A 438 14.68 19.32 -27.85
CA SER A 438 15.15 20.59 -28.39
C SER A 438 13.98 21.52 -28.74
N GLU A 439 14.13 22.83 -28.46
CA GLU A 439 13.17 23.87 -28.88
C GLU A 439 13.02 23.94 -30.41
N ASP A 440 13.98 23.41 -31.18
CA ASP A 440 13.92 23.33 -32.64
C ASP A 440 12.94 22.26 -33.15
N VAL A 441 12.65 21.24 -32.33
CA VAL A 441 11.76 20.11 -32.68
C VAL A 441 10.34 20.38 -32.22
N LEU A 442 10.18 20.88 -30.99
CA LEU A 442 8.90 21.21 -30.40
C LEU A 442 8.99 22.50 -29.60
N ASP A 443 8.09 23.46 -29.90
CA ASP A 443 8.06 24.74 -29.20
C ASP A 443 7.93 24.55 -27.68
N ARG A 444 8.62 25.42 -26.92
CA ARG A 444 8.61 25.39 -25.45
C ARG A 444 7.22 25.45 -24.82
N ASN A 445 6.26 26.10 -25.49
CA ASN A 445 4.88 26.16 -25.02
C ASN A 445 4.21 24.79 -25.03
N TRP A 446 4.46 23.98 -26.06
CA TRP A 446 3.93 22.62 -26.16
C TRP A 446 4.64 21.66 -25.21
N GLN A 447 5.95 21.81 -25.02
CA GLN A 447 6.69 21.04 -24.01
C GLN A 447 6.11 21.27 -22.60
N ARG A 448 5.85 22.53 -22.24
CA ARG A 448 5.20 22.86 -20.96
C ARG A 448 3.80 22.27 -20.85
N LEU A 449 3.04 22.26 -21.95
CA LEU A 449 1.70 21.67 -21.97
C LEU A 449 1.75 20.16 -21.74
N ILE A 450 2.67 19.45 -22.39
CA ILE A 450 2.89 18.01 -22.19
C ILE A 450 3.24 17.70 -20.73
N LEU A 451 4.19 18.44 -20.14
CA LEU A 451 4.56 18.28 -18.73
C LEU A 451 3.37 18.56 -17.80
N THR A 452 2.57 19.59 -18.10
CA THR A 452 1.34 19.88 -17.35
C THR A 452 0.36 18.71 -17.41
N HIS A 453 0.19 18.06 -18.57
CA HIS A 453 -0.69 16.90 -18.73
C HIS A 453 -0.14 15.64 -18.05
N LEU A 454 1.18 15.49 -17.94
CA LEU A 454 1.79 14.44 -17.15
C LEU A 454 1.51 14.63 -15.64
N GLU A 455 1.48 15.88 -15.16
CA GLU A 455 1.23 16.22 -13.75
C GLU A 455 -0.26 16.33 -13.37
N GLU A 456 -1.18 16.49 -14.34
CA GLU A 456 -2.59 16.78 -14.02
C GLU A 456 -3.39 15.58 -13.50
N ARG A 457 -2.91 14.34 -13.74
CA ARG A 457 -3.62 13.10 -13.38
C ARG A 457 -2.65 12.05 -12.84
N GLU A 458 -3.14 11.25 -11.90
CA GLU A 458 -2.48 10.02 -11.47
C GLU A 458 -2.62 8.92 -12.54
N HIS A 459 -1.48 8.39 -13.01
CA HIS A 459 -1.45 7.39 -14.09
C HIS A 459 -1.62 5.97 -13.51
N LYS A 460 -2.49 5.17 -14.13
CA LYS A 460 -2.74 3.78 -13.75
C LYS A 460 -1.73 2.83 -14.41
N GLY A 461 -1.23 1.88 -13.62
CA GLY A 461 -0.40 0.76 -14.05
C GLY A 461 -1.20 -0.31 -14.80
N VAL A 462 -0.48 -1.28 -15.36
CA VAL A 462 -1.03 -2.29 -16.27
C VAL A 462 -1.35 -3.60 -15.58
N LEU A 463 -0.81 -3.85 -14.38
CA LEU A 463 -0.98 -5.11 -13.67
C LEU A 463 -2.31 -5.17 -12.91
N THR A 464 -2.55 -4.21 -12.02
CA THR A 464 -3.77 -4.18 -11.17
C THR A 464 -4.56 -2.89 -11.34
N GLY A 465 -4.14 -2.02 -12.27
CA GLY A 465 -4.68 -0.67 -12.41
C GLY A 465 -4.25 0.26 -11.27
N SER A 466 -3.25 -0.13 -10.51
CA SER A 466 -2.73 0.62 -9.36
C SER A 466 -1.92 1.83 -9.81
N PRO A 467 -1.86 2.91 -9.03
CA PRO A 467 -1.12 4.11 -9.42
C PRO A 467 0.39 3.83 -9.53
N ILE A 468 1.01 4.38 -10.58
CA ILE A 468 2.45 4.22 -10.82
C ILE A 468 3.29 5.14 -9.92
N THR A 469 4.48 4.70 -9.51
CA THR A 469 5.42 5.45 -8.67
C THR A 469 6.87 5.11 -9.01
N ASP A 470 7.79 5.93 -8.50
CA ASP A 470 9.24 5.71 -8.55
C ASP A 470 9.76 5.57 -9.99
N MET A 471 9.32 6.49 -10.86
CA MET A 471 9.68 6.54 -12.27
C MET A 471 10.08 7.95 -12.68
N LYS A 472 11.06 8.02 -13.58
CA LYS A 472 11.43 9.24 -14.28
C LYS A 472 10.92 9.19 -15.70
N ILE A 473 10.02 10.10 -16.04
CA ILE A 473 9.41 10.22 -17.38
C ILE A 473 9.98 11.47 -18.07
N THR A 474 10.76 11.24 -19.12
CA THR A 474 11.46 12.29 -19.85
C THR A 474 10.89 12.47 -21.26
N LEU A 475 10.46 13.68 -21.60
CA LEU A 475 10.07 14.02 -22.96
C LEU A 475 11.32 14.11 -23.85
N MET A 476 11.46 13.16 -24.78
CA MET A 476 12.59 13.11 -25.71
C MET A 476 12.28 13.83 -27.02
N SER A 477 11.11 13.57 -27.58
CA SER A 477 10.68 14.10 -28.87
C SER A 477 9.17 14.26 -28.93
N GLY A 478 8.68 15.09 -29.84
CA GLY A 478 7.27 15.25 -30.11
C GLY A 478 7.03 16.07 -31.37
N ARG A 479 5.83 15.93 -31.95
CA ARG A 479 5.49 16.59 -33.20
C ARG A 479 4.10 17.22 -33.15
N ALA A 480 4.03 18.48 -33.57
CA ALA A 480 2.79 19.25 -33.74
C ALA A 480 2.59 19.65 -35.20
N HIS A 481 1.34 19.73 -35.64
CA HIS A 481 0.93 20.29 -36.92
C HIS A 481 0.36 21.70 -36.76
N LEU A 482 0.91 22.67 -37.52
CA LEU A 482 0.63 24.12 -37.41
C LEU A 482 -0.84 24.56 -37.51
N LYS A 483 -1.72 23.74 -38.09
CA LYS A 483 -3.15 24.05 -38.28
C LYS A 483 -4.12 23.05 -37.64
N HIS A 484 -3.60 21.92 -37.18
CA HIS A 484 -4.41 20.77 -36.80
C HIS A 484 -4.14 20.33 -35.36
N THR A 485 -3.08 20.81 -34.71
CA THR A 485 -2.87 20.51 -33.29
C THR A 485 -3.61 21.50 -32.40
N GLU A 486 -4.48 20.99 -31.55
CA GLU A 486 -5.11 21.70 -30.45
C GLU A 486 -4.52 21.23 -29.10
N GLY A 487 -4.71 22.01 -28.04
CA GLY A 487 -4.18 21.66 -26.71
C GLY A 487 -4.71 20.32 -26.17
N GLY A 488 -5.93 19.92 -26.54
CA GLY A 488 -6.51 18.64 -26.15
C GLY A 488 -5.87 17.42 -26.82
N ASP A 489 -5.20 17.59 -27.97
CA ASP A 489 -4.60 16.49 -28.72
C ASP A 489 -3.34 15.96 -28.02
N PHE A 490 -2.52 16.87 -27.48
CA PHE A 490 -1.34 16.50 -26.68
C PHE A 490 -1.73 15.76 -25.40
N ARG A 491 -2.83 16.14 -24.73
CA ARG A 491 -3.34 15.38 -23.59
C ARG A 491 -3.58 13.91 -23.96
N GLN A 492 -4.25 13.68 -25.09
CA GLN A 492 -4.58 12.34 -25.57
C GLN A 492 -3.34 11.55 -26.01
N ALA A 493 -2.38 12.19 -26.67
CA ALA A 493 -1.11 11.57 -27.06
C ALA A 493 -0.25 11.20 -25.84
N VAL A 494 -0.14 12.08 -24.84
CA VAL A 494 0.65 11.84 -23.63
C VAL A 494 0.15 10.63 -22.85
N TYR A 495 -1.16 10.51 -22.62
CA TYR A 495 -1.72 9.38 -21.87
C TYR A 495 -1.48 8.05 -22.57
N ARG A 496 -1.57 8.04 -23.90
CA ARG A 496 -1.27 6.85 -24.72
C ARG A 496 0.21 6.51 -24.70
N ALA A 497 1.09 7.51 -24.74
CA ALA A 497 2.55 7.30 -24.65
C ALA A 497 2.94 6.63 -23.34
N VAL A 498 2.42 7.13 -22.21
CA VAL A 498 2.65 6.52 -20.89
C VAL A 498 2.10 5.10 -20.87
N ARG A 499 0.87 4.90 -21.32
CA ARG A 499 0.21 3.58 -21.29
C ARG A 499 0.92 2.55 -22.17
N GLN A 500 1.29 2.93 -23.39
CA GLN A 500 1.96 2.05 -24.34
C GLN A 500 3.34 1.64 -23.84
N GLY A 501 4.12 2.57 -23.27
CA GLY A 501 5.42 2.19 -22.73
C GLY A 501 5.30 1.35 -21.45
N LEU A 502 4.27 1.53 -20.62
CA LEU A 502 4.00 0.63 -19.49
C LEU A 502 3.67 -0.80 -19.93
N MET A 503 2.96 -0.98 -21.05
CA MET A 503 2.70 -2.31 -21.63
C MET A 503 3.98 -2.99 -22.14
N GLN A 504 4.99 -2.21 -22.55
CA GLN A 504 6.29 -2.72 -22.99
C GLN A 504 7.30 -2.87 -21.83
N ALA A 505 6.98 -2.36 -20.65
CA ALA A 505 7.86 -2.41 -19.49
C ALA A 505 7.69 -3.68 -18.68
N ASP A 506 8.76 -4.08 -18.01
CA ASP A 506 8.76 -5.06 -16.94
C ASP A 506 8.16 -4.39 -15.69
N SER A 507 6.82 -4.38 -15.64
CA SER A 507 6.04 -3.78 -14.56
C SER A 507 6.09 -4.66 -13.30
N VAL A 508 6.19 -4.04 -12.14
CA VAL A 508 6.27 -4.70 -10.83
C VAL A 508 5.25 -4.11 -9.89
N LEU A 509 4.48 -4.99 -9.24
CA LEU A 509 3.56 -4.63 -8.18
C LEU A 509 4.33 -4.37 -6.88
N LEU A 510 4.06 -3.21 -6.28
CA LEU A 510 4.59 -2.79 -5.00
C LEU A 510 3.48 -2.84 -3.95
N GLU A 511 3.82 -3.38 -2.80
CA GLU A 511 2.97 -3.37 -1.62
C GLU A 511 3.56 -2.48 -0.53
N PRO A 512 2.72 -1.90 0.34
CA PRO A 512 3.21 -1.17 1.48
C PRO A 512 3.80 -2.09 2.55
N VAL A 513 4.88 -1.63 3.18
CA VAL A 513 5.63 -2.36 4.20
C VAL A 513 5.73 -1.55 5.49
N TYR A 514 5.37 -2.17 6.62
CA TYR A 514 5.64 -1.61 7.94
C TYR A 514 7.09 -1.83 8.33
N GLY A 515 7.74 -0.80 8.87
CA GLY A 515 8.85 -0.96 9.80
C GLY A 515 8.28 -1.19 11.19
N PHE A 516 8.62 -2.32 11.81
CA PHE A 516 8.10 -2.69 13.13
C PHE A 516 9.19 -2.72 14.19
N ARG A 517 8.81 -2.41 15.44
CA ARG A 517 9.57 -2.67 16.66
C ARG A 517 8.67 -3.47 17.59
N LEU A 518 9.06 -4.70 17.84
CA LEU A 518 8.34 -5.68 18.65
C LEU A 518 9.13 -5.94 19.93
N GLU A 519 8.56 -5.58 21.08
CA GLU A 519 9.12 -5.83 22.40
C GLU A 519 8.40 -7.02 23.02
N VAL A 520 9.10 -8.10 23.31
CA VAL A 520 8.53 -9.32 23.90
C VAL A 520 9.42 -9.86 25.01
N PRO A 521 8.87 -10.51 26.04
CA PRO A 521 9.69 -11.20 27.03
C PRO A 521 10.62 -12.23 26.37
N GLU A 522 11.85 -12.39 26.87
CA GLU A 522 12.87 -13.28 26.30
C GLU A 522 12.33 -14.69 26.00
N ARG A 523 11.55 -15.25 26.94
CA ARG A 523 10.92 -16.57 26.82
C ARG A 523 9.99 -16.76 25.61
N MET A 524 9.46 -15.66 25.05
CA MET A 524 8.53 -15.66 23.92
C MET A 524 9.17 -15.18 22.61
N LEU A 525 10.46 -14.82 22.62
CA LEU A 525 11.17 -14.30 21.44
C LEU A 525 11.16 -15.29 20.27
N GLY A 526 11.38 -16.58 20.52
CA GLY A 526 11.40 -17.59 19.46
C GLY A 526 10.08 -17.67 18.68
N ARG A 527 8.94 -17.57 19.37
CA ARG A 527 7.62 -17.53 18.73
C ARG A 527 7.45 -16.26 17.91
N ALA A 528 7.81 -15.10 18.47
CA ALA A 528 7.74 -13.82 17.78
C ALA A 528 8.54 -13.82 16.47
N MET A 529 9.74 -14.42 16.46
CA MET A 529 10.55 -14.57 15.25
C MET A 529 9.86 -15.45 14.21
N THR A 530 9.32 -16.61 14.60
CA THR A 530 8.59 -17.50 13.69
C THR A 530 7.35 -16.84 13.10
N ASP A 531 6.61 -16.08 13.90
CA ASP A 531 5.42 -15.35 13.41
C ASP A 531 5.83 -14.28 12.39
N VAL A 532 6.92 -13.53 12.61
CA VAL A 532 7.44 -12.57 11.63
C VAL A 532 7.88 -13.25 10.33
N GLU A 533 8.59 -14.38 10.39
CA GLU A 533 8.98 -15.13 9.20
C GLU A 533 7.75 -15.64 8.43
N ARG A 534 6.73 -16.13 9.15
CA ARG A 534 5.45 -16.57 8.55
C ARG A 534 4.72 -15.42 7.87
N MET A 535 4.84 -14.21 8.38
CA MET A 535 4.26 -13.00 7.80
C MET A 535 5.13 -12.39 6.69
N HIS A 536 6.11 -13.13 6.16
CA HIS A 536 7.06 -12.66 5.13
C HIS A 536 7.86 -11.42 5.56
N GLY A 537 8.05 -11.24 6.87
CA GLY A 537 8.82 -10.16 7.44
C GLY A 537 10.32 -10.45 7.49
N GLN A 538 11.11 -9.39 7.38
CA GLN A 538 12.55 -9.39 7.63
C GLN A 538 12.82 -8.73 8.99
N PHE A 539 13.80 -9.20 9.73
CA PHE A 539 14.18 -8.59 11.02
C PHE A 539 15.68 -8.57 11.22
N GLU A 540 16.11 -7.60 12.02
CA GLU A 540 17.47 -7.48 12.52
C GLU A 540 17.66 -8.40 13.74
N PRO A 541 18.93 -8.74 14.09
CA PRO A 541 19.22 -9.52 15.28
C PRO A 541 18.57 -8.89 16.53
N PRO A 542 17.84 -9.67 17.36
CA PRO A 542 17.13 -9.13 18.51
C PRO A 542 18.10 -8.54 19.53
N VAL A 543 17.76 -7.36 20.04
CA VAL A 543 18.54 -6.67 21.08
C VAL A 543 17.91 -6.95 22.43
N MET A 544 18.72 -7.43 23.38
CA MET A 544 18.27 -7.71 24.74
C MET A 544 18.29 -6.42 25.59
N GLU A 545 17.12 -6.00 26.04
CA GLU A 545 16.93 -4.87 26.97
C GLU A 545 16.37 -5.39 28.31
N GLY A 546 17.26 -5.94 29.14
CA GLY A 546 16.87 -6.51 30.45
C GLY A 546 16.08 -7.81 30.31
N GLU A 547 14.86 -7.86 30.84
CA GLU A 547 13.96 -9.03 30.75
C GLU A 547 13.19 -9.11 29.41
N TYR A 548 13.32 -8.09 28.56
CA TYR A 548 12.66 -7.99 27.27
C TYR A 548 13.67 -8.09 26.12
N ALA A 549 13.23 -8.72 25.04
CA ALA A 549 13.91 -8.74 23.76
C ALA A 549 13.18 -7.79 22.81
N VAL A 550 13.94 -6.93 22.14
CA VAL A 550 13.45 -6.01 21.11
C VAL A 550 13.83 -6.56 19.74
N LEU A 551 12.82 -6.91 18.95
CA LEU A 551 12.94 -7.34 17.58
C LEU A 551 12.51 -6.20 16.67
N SER A 552 13.42 -5.70 15.82
CA SER A 552 13.11 -4.63 14.86
C SER A 552 13.24 -5.18 13.44
N GLY A 553 12.37 -4.74 12.54
CA GLY A 553 12.33 -5.30 11.19
C GLY A 553 11.35 -4.60 10.28
N SER A 554 11.04 -5.24 9.16
CA SER A 554 10.02 -4.79 8.23
C SER A 554 9.18 -5.95 7.70
N ALA A 555 7.86 -5.76 7.57
CA ALA A 555 6.95 -6.78 7.07
C ALA A 555 5.80 -6.17 6.25
N PRO A 556 5.25 -6.91 5.26
CA PRO A 556 4.09 -6.49 4.50
C PRO A 556 2.92 -6.09 5.41
N VAL A 557 2.28 -4.97 5.07
CA VAL A 557 1.08 -4.50 5.79
C VAL A 557 -0.03 -5.55 5.76
N ALA A 558 -0.18 -6.24 4.62
CA ALA A 558 -1.15 -7.32 4.42
C ALA A 558 -1.07 -8.41 5.51
N CYS A 559 0.16 -8.78 5.88
CA CYS A 559 0.43 -9.93 6.73
C CYS A 559 0.45 -9.58 8.23
N MET A 560 0.70 -8.31 8.57
CA MET A 560 0.80 -7.82 9.95
C MET A 560 -0.56 -7.39 10.54
N ASP A 561 -1.64 -7.52 9.76
CA ASP A 561 -2.99 -7.19 10.21
C ASP A 561 -3.43 -8.06 11.40
N GLY A 562 -4.04 -7.44 12.41
CA GLY A 562 -4.51 -8.13 13.62
C GLY A 562 -3.41 -8.73 14.53
N TYR A 563 -2.13 -8.72 14.12
CA TYR A 563 -1.06 -9.41 14.85
C TYR A 563 -0.87 -8.88 16.28
N GLN A 564 -1.18 -7.60 16.54
CA GLN A 564 -1.14 -7.04 17.89
C GLN A 564 -2.04 -7.81 18.88
N GLN A 565 -3.21 -8.30 18.45
CA GLN A 565 -4.13 -9.05 19.31
C GLN A 565 -3.58 -10.46 19.61
N GLU A 566 -3.08 -11.15 18.58
CA GLU A 566 -2.43 -12.46 18.74
C GLU A 566 -1.23 -12.38 19.68
N MET A 567 -0.40 -11.35 19.48
CA MET A 567 0.77 -11.06 20.30
C MET A 567 0.41 -10.77 21.75
N THR A 568 -0.61 -9.94 21.97
CA THR A 568 -1.11 -9.64 23.32
C THR A 568 -1.59 -10.92 24.00
N ALA A 569 -2.29 -11.80 23.27
CA ALA A 569 -2.80 -13.06 23.80
C ALA A 569 -1.69 -14.02 24.24
N TYR A 570 -0.64 -14.23 23.41
CA TYR A 570 0.42 -15.17 23.78
C TYR A 570 1.44 -14.59 24.76
N THR A 571 1.63 -13.27 24.78
CA THR A 571 2.55 -12.63 25.74
C THR A 571 1.91 -12.37 27.10
N GLY A 572 0.59 -12.61 27.23
CA GLY A 572 -0.17 -12.29 28.45
C GLY A 572 -0.24 -10.78 28.70
N GLY A 573 -0.27 -9.98 27.63
CA GLY A 573 -0.32 -8.52 27.67
C GLY A 573 1.02 -7.83 27.92
N LEU A 574 2.12 -8.57 27.99
CA LEU A 574 3.46 -8.02 28.25
C LEU A 574 4.20 -7.58 26.97
N GLY A 575 3.79 -8.07 25.80
CA GLY A 575 4.42 -7.70 24.55
C GLY A 575 3.85 -6.42 23.96
N ARG A 576 4.66 -5.72 23.17
CA ARG A 576 4.31 -4.44 22.53
C ARG A 576 4.75 -4.44 21.08
N LEU A 577 3.85 -4.09 20.18
CA LEU A 577 4.15 -3.93 18.75
C LEU A 577 3.98 -2.44 18.42
N ALA A 578 5.00 -1.85 17.81
CA ALA A 578 4.93 -0.54 17.21
C ALA A 578 5.23 -0.68 15.72
N CYS A 579 4.33 -0.20 14.87
CA CYS A 579 4.48 -0.19 13.42
C CYS A 579 4.52 1.25 12.91
N THR A 580 5.41 1.51 11.96
CA THR A 580 5.49 2.78 11.21
C THR A 580 5.61 2.44 9.74
N LEU A 581 4.97 3.19 8.85
CA LEU A 581 5.15 2.98 7.41
C LEU A 581 6.62 3.19 7.04
N LYS A 582 7.27 2.17 6.46
CA LYS A 582 8.66 2.27 5.98
C LYS A 582 8.71 2.74 4.53
N GLY A 583 7.68 2.40 3.76
CA GLY A 583 7.54 2.72 2.35
C GLY A 583 6.89 1.57 1.58
N TYR A 584 7.14 1.53 0.28
CA TYR A 584 6.69 0.48 -0.63
C TYR A 584 7.85 -0.45 -0.98
N ALA A 585 7.56 -1.74 -1.13
CA ALA A 585 8.51 -2.76 -1.57
C ALA A 585 7.84 -3.72 -2.57
N PRO A 586 8.62 -4.50 -3.34
CA PRO A 586 8.05 -5.52 -4.23
C PRO A 586 7.10 -6.45 -3.47
N CYS A 587 5.92 -6.66 -4.05
CA CYS A 587 4.87 -7.46 -3.44
C CYS A 587 5.31 -8.93 -3.27
N HIS A 588 5.13 -9.46 -2.07
CA HIS A 588 5.52 -10.82 -1.71
C HIS A 588 4.71 -11.90 -2.45
N ASN A 589 3.46 -11.61 -2.81
CA ASN A 589 2.54 -12.52 -3.51
C ASN A 589 1.90 -11.87 -4.75
N ALA A 590 2.71 -11.22 -5.59
CA ALA A 590 2.24 -10.45 -6.74
C ALA A 590 1.27 -11.22 -7.65
N ASP A 591 1.59 -12.47 -8.00
CA ASP A 591 0.77 -13.28 -8.93
C ASP A 591 -0.67 -13.48 -8.41
N GLU A 592 -0.83 -13.78 -7.12
CA GLU A 592 -2.15 -13.97 -6.49
C GLU A 592 -2.96 -12.67 -6.49
N VAL A 593 -2.31 -11.54 -6.22
CA VAL A 593 -2.96 -10.23 -6.18
C VAL A 593 -3.38 -9.79 -7.58
N ILE A 594 -2.54 -10.02 -8.59
CA ILE A 594 -2.82 -9.71 -9.99
C ILE A 594 -4.02 -10.54 -10.47
N GLU A 595 -4.01 -11.85 -10.22
CA GLU A 595 -5.12 -12.74 -10.59
C GLU A 595 -6.43 -12.35 -9.88
N ALA A 596 -6.37 -12.05 -8.59
CA ALA A 596 -7.54 -11.62 -7.82
C ALA A 596 -8.10 -10.26 -8.26
N SER A 597 -7.25 -9.35 -8.76
CA SER A 597 -7.68 -8.05 -9.27
C SER A 597 -8.53 -8.18 -10.54
N GLY A 598 -8.23 -9.17 -11.39
CA GLY A 598 -8.90 -9.39 -12.66
C GLY A 598 -8.82 -8.18 -13.62
N TYR A 599 -7.87 -7.27 -13.42
CA TYR A 599 -7.71 -6.07 -14.25
C TYR A 599 -7.14 -6.44 -15.62
N ASP A 600 -7.82 -6.02 -16.68
CA ASP A 600 -7.38 -6.20 -18.06
C ASP A 600 -7.11 -4.83 -18.69
N ALA A 601 -5.82 -4.54 -18.86
CA ALA A 601 -5.31 -3.27 -19.34
C ALA A 601 -5.72 -2.94 -20.79
N ASP A 602 -6.01 -3.95 -21.63
CA ASP A 602 -6.46 -3.75 -23.01
C ASP A 602 -7.98 -3.51 -23.10
N SER A 603 -8.72 -3.90 -22.08
CA SER A 603 -10.17 -3.64 -21.97
C SER A 603 -10.52 -2.28 -21.36
N ASP A 604 -9.53 -1.56 -20.81
CA ASP A 604 -9.69 -0.26 -20.17
C ASP A 604 -9.91 0.84 -21.23
N THR A 605 -11.18 1.17 -21.47
CA THR A 605 -11.57 2.22 -22.44
C THR A 605 -11.24 3.63 -21.98
N GLU A 606 -11.02 3.84 -20.67
CA GLU A 606 -10.67 5.15 -20.12
C GLU A 606 -9.16 5.42 -20.19
N ASN A 607 -8.34 4.36 -20.22
CA ASN A 607 -6.89 4.42 -20.35
C ASN A 607 -6.42 3.52 -21.52
N PRO A 608 -6.75 3.88 -22.77
CA PRO A 608 -6.49 3.02 -23.92
C PRO A 608 -4.99 2.82 -24.15
N SER A 609 -4.58 1.57 -24.37
CA SER A 609 -3.21 1.16 -24.70
C SER A 609 -2.82 1.48 -26.15
N GLY A 610 -3.80 1.50 -27.07
CA GLY A 610 -3.59 1.73 -28.49
C GLY A 610 -3.50 3.21 -28.94
N SER A 611 -2.80 3.45 -30.04
CA SER A 611 -2.68 4.77 -30.69
C SER A 611 -3.69 4.96 -31.83
N VAL A 612 -4.10 6.20 -32.11
CA VAL A 612 -5.12 6.50 -33.14
C VAL A 612 -4.47 7.10 -34.36
N PHE A 613 -4.53 6.40 -35.49
CA PHE A 613 -3.98 6.82 -36.78
C PHE A 613 -5.09 7.13 -37.79
N CYS A 614 -4.79 7.90 -38.82
CA CYS A 614 -5.74 8.22 -39.89
C CYS A 614 -5.37 7.49 -41.19
N ALA A 615 -6.29 6.71 -41.74
CA ALA A 615 -6.19 6.15 -43.09
C ALA A 615 -7.46 6.47 -43.87
N HIS A 616 -7.31 7.02 -45.09
CA HIS A 616 -8.43 7.33 -46.01
C HIS A 616 -9.52 8.25 -45.42
N GLY A 617 -9.18 9.10 -44.44
CA GLY A 617 -10.12 10.05 -43.83
C GLY A 617 -11.04 9.44 -42.76
N ALA A 618 -10.69 8.27 -42.21
CA ALA A 618 -11.28 7.73 -40.98
C ALA A 618 -10.15 7.39 -39.99
N GLY A 619 -10.36 7.74 -38.72
CA GLY A 619 -9.45 7.33 -37.65
C GLY A 619 -9.62 5.84 -37.36
N PHE A 620 -8.53 5.10 -37.25
CA PHE A 620 -8.49 3.71 -36.81
C PHE A 620 -7.53 3.56 -35.63
N VAL A 621 -7.81 2.59 -34.76
CA VAL A 621 -7.00 2.31 -33.56
C VAL A 621 -5.99 1.23 -33.92
N VAL A 622 -4.72 1.48 -33.61
CA VAL A 622 -3.61 0.52 -33.73
C VAL A 622 -3.28 0.01 -32.33
N SER A 623 -3.21 -1.31 -32.17
CA SER A 623 -2.85 -1.97 -30.91
C SER A 623 -1.44 -1.60 -30.49
N TRP A 624 -1.18 -1.57 -29.19
CA TRP A 624 0.08 -1.06 -28.60
C TRP A 624 1.35 -1.75 -29.12
N ASP A 625 1.23 -3.02 -29.52
CA ASP A 625 2.28 -3.87 -30.05
C ASP A 625 2.67 -3.52 -31.50
N GLU A 626 1.72 -2.99 -32.27
CA GLU A 626 1.92 -2.60 -33.68
C GLU A 626 2.31 -1.11 -33.82
N VAL A 627 2.19 -0.29 -32.77
CA VAL A 627 2.51 1.16 -32.81
C VAL A 627 3.91 1.48 -33.33
N PRO A 628 4.99 0.76 -32.95
CA PRO A 628 6.33 1.04 -33.45
C PRO A 628 6.48 0.87 -34.97
N ASP A 629 5.65 0.06 -35.62
CA ASP A 629 5.72 -0.17 -37.07
C ASP A 629 5.04 0.92 -37.90
N TYR A 630 4.17 1.73 -37.28
CA TYR A 630 3.39 2.81 -37.93
C TYR A 630 3.93 4.22 -37.61
N MET A 631 5.01 4.33 -36.84
CA MET A 631 5.56 5.61 -36.37
C MET A 631 6.22 6.43 -37.50
N HIS A 632 6.21 7.76 -37.35
CA HIS A 632 6.81 8.69 -38.32
C HIS A 632 8.15 9.29 -37.84
N LEU A 633 8.53 9.09 -36.58
CA LEU A 633 9.80 9.52 -35.98
C LEU A 633 10.75 8.34 -35.78
N GLU A 634 12.06 8.59 -35.66
CA GLU A 634 13.05 7.54 -35.33
C GLU A 634 13.02 7.25 -33.82
N SER A 635 13.17 5.97 -33.42
CA SER A 635 13.22 5.56 -32.00
C SER A 635 14.35 6.26 -31.26
N CYS A 636 14.08 6.65 -30.01
CA CYS A 636 15.05 7.32 -29.15
C CYS A 636 16.05 6.36 -28.49
N LEU A 637 15.82 5.04 -28.59
CA LEU A 637 16.71 4.01 -28.04
C LEU A 637 17.82 3.65 -29.05
N PRO A 638 19.08 3.44 -28.60
CA PRO A 638 20.12 2.91 -29.47
C PRO A 638 19.70 1.54 -30.04
N PRO A 639 19.97 1.22 -31.32
CA PRO A 639 19.63 -0.08 -31.87
C PRO A 639 20.36 -1.19 -31.09
N GLU A 640 19.59 -2.20 -30.64
CA GLU A 640 20.15 -3.39 -29.99
C GLU A 640 21.17 -4.04 -30.94
N ILE A 641 22.44 -4.01 -30.56
CA ILE A 641 23.48 -4.78 -31.25
C ILE A 641 23.23 -6.24 -30.88
N SER A 642 22.62 -7.00 -31.80
CA SER A 642 22.59 -8.45 -31.72
C SER A 642 24.04 -8.97 -31.68
N GLU A 643 24.50 -9.42 -30.52
CA GLU A 643 25.76 -10.15 -30.38
C GLU A 643 25.64 -11.53 -31.05
N GLY A 644 25.79 -11.52 -32.37
CA GLY A 644 26.08 -12.70 -33.18
C GLY A 644 27.57 -13.00 -33.13
N ASN A 645 27.89 -14.03 -32.35
CA ASN A 645 29.18 -14.71 -32.24
C ASN A 645 29.85 -14.96 -33.61
N ASP A 646 30.97 -14.28 -33.89
CA ASP A 646 32.01 -14.75 -34.82
C ASP A 646 33.39 -14.33 -34.31
N GLY A 647 34.25 -15.32 -34.11
CA GLY A 647 35.55 -15.21 -33.45
C GLY A 647 36.69 -14.70 -34.34
N GLU A 648 37.72 -14.24 -33.63
CA GLU A 648 39.16 -14.23 -33.97
C GLU A 648 39.60 -13.73 -35.35
N ASP A 649 40.25 -12.56 -35.41
CA ASP A 649 41.72 -12.51 -35.43
C ASP A 649 42.27 -11.08 -35.68
N GLY A 650 43.39 -10.77 -35.01
CA GLY A 650 44.46 -9.96 -35.63
C GLY A 650 44.67 -8.52 -35.18
N SER A 651 45.39 -8.36 -34.07
CA SER A 651 46.47 -7.38 -33.79
C SER A 651 46.61 -6.10 -34.66
N GLY A 652 46.70 -4.92 -34.02
CA GLY A 652 47.33 -3.76 -34.67
C GLY A 652 47.19 -2.43 -33.94
N THR A 653 48.28 -1.98 -33.34
CA THR A 653 48.49 -0.73 -32.58
C THR A 653 48.32 0.59 -33.35
N ALA A 654 47.87 1.61 -32.60
CA ALA A 654 48.32 3.02 -32.60
C ALA A 654 47.91 4.00 -33.72
N GLY A 655 47.38 5.15 -33.30
CA GLY A 655 47.94 6.44 -33.70
C GLY A 655 47.05 7.44 -34.46
N ARG A 656 46.59 8.47 -33.73
CA ARG A 656 46.70 9.92 -34.03
C ARG A 656 46.22 10.48 -35.40
N ASN A 657 45.35 11.48 -35.26
CA ASN A 657 45.25 12.75 -36.01
C ASN A 657 44.77 12.74 -37.47
N GLY A 658 43.73 13.55 -37.75
CA GLY A 658 43.43 13.93 -39.13
C GLY A 658 42.20 14.81 -39.38
N ARG A 659 42.14 16.02 -38.80
CA ARG A 659 41.23 17.10 -39.24
C ARG A 659 41.46 17.43 -40.74
N LYS A 660 40.39 17.47 -41.55
CA LYS A 660 40.07 18.49 -42.61
C LYS A 660 38.86 18.00 -43.44
N LYS A 661 37.66 18.58 -43.34
CA LYS A 661 37.14 19.89 -43.81
C LYS A 661 36.82 19.93 -45.32
N ARG A 662 35.51 19.78 -45.61
CA ARG A 662 34.62 20.46 -46.59
C ARG A 662 35.05 20.62 -48.06
N ARG A 663 34.15 20.26 -48.98
CA ARG A 663 33.34 21.16 -49.87
C ARG A 663 32.43 20.35 -50.82
N LYS A 664 31.11 20.66 -50.89
CA LYS A 664 30.35 21.35 -51.98
C LYS A 664 30.29 20.54 -53.30
N ASP A 665 29.22 20.43 -54.07
CA ASP A 665 27.90 21.09 -54.17
C ASP A 665 27.06 20.27 -55.18
N GLU A 666 25.73 20.36 -55.03
CA GLU A 666 24.67 20.44 -56.06
C GLU A 666 24.39 19.31 -57.08
N GLY A 667 23.09 18.97 -57.22
CA GLY A 667 22.50 18.38 -58.42
C GLY A 667 21.19 17.62 -58.18
N HIS A 668 20.06 18.21 -58.58
CA HIS A 668 18.72 17.61 -58.65
C HIS A 668 18.67 16.33 -59.51
N GLU A 669 17.77 15.39 -59.19
CA GLU A 669 16.69 14.92 -60.09
C GLU A 669 15.82 13.82 -59.43
N GLU A 670 14.51 13.95 -59.62
CA GLU A 670 13.49 12.92 -59.34
C GLU A 670 13.71 11.68 -60.22
N ILE A 671 13.61 10.48 -59.64
CA ILE A 671 13.40 9.23 -60.39
C ILE A 671 12.27 8.45 -59.73
N TRP A 672 11.17 8.32 -60.45
CA TRP A 672 10.15 7.29 -60.29
C TRP A 672 10.73 5.91 -60.63
N LEU A 673 10.55 4.93 -59.75
CA LEU A 673 10.62 3.47 -59.97
C LEU A 673 9.66 2.85 -58.94
N GLY A 674 8.80 1.86 -59.21
CA GLY A 674 8.59 0.99 -60.35
C GLY A 674 7.82 -0.24 -59.83
N THR A 675 6.88 -0.75 -60.61
CA THR A 675 5.86 -1.76 -60.27
C THR A 675 6.37 -3.21 -60.10
N ASP A 676 7.61 -3.42 -59.65
CA ASP A 676 8.23 -4.76 -59.68
C ASP A 676 8.22 -5.50 -58.31
N GLU A 677 7.88 -4.85 -57.19
CA GLU A 677 7.76 -5.52 -55.88
C GLU A 677 6.37 -6.15 -55.62
N ILE A 678 5.35 -5.72 -56.36
CA ILE A 678 3.97 -6.19 -56.16
C ILE A 678 3.73 -7.55 -56.86
N ASP A 679 4.45 -7.83 -57.96
CA ASP A 679 4.36 -9.10 -58.68
C ASP A 679 5.15 -10.24 -58.00
N GLU A 680 6.13 -9.93 -57.14
CA GLU A 680 6.92 -10.94 -56.42
C GLU A 680 6.17 -11.51 -55.20
N ILE A 681 5.24 -10.73 -54.64
CA ILE A 681 4.36 -11.15 -53.53
C ILE A 681 3.17 -12.00 -54.05
N LEU A 682 2.66 -11.70 -55.26
CA LEU A 682 1.58 -12.47 -55.92
C LEU A 682 2.03 -13.83 -56.47
N ALA A 683 3.34 -14.05 -56.67
CA ALA A 683 3.87 -15.33 -57.16
C ALA A 683 4.11 -16.38 -56.06
N ARG A 684 4.06 -16.02 -54.77
CA ARG A 684 4.29 -16.94 -53.65
C ARG A 684 3.05 -17.63 -53.09
N THR A 685 1.85 -17.29 -53.58
CA THR A 685 0.57 -17.81 -53.06
C THR A 685 -0.06 -18.93 -53.90
N TYR A 686 0.49 -19.28 -55.06
CA TYR A 686 -0.06 -20.34 -55.92
C TYR A 686 1.02 -21.38 -56.29
N ASN A 687 1.12 -22.46 -55.51
CA ASN A 687 1.41 -23.85 -55.97
C ASN A 687 1.92 -24.74 -54.82
N ALA A 688 1.09 -24.97 -53.81
CA ALA A 688 1.24 -26.14 -52.93
C ALA A 688 0.50 -27.33 -53.57
N ASN A 689 1.21 -28.19 -54.31
CA ASN A 689 0.97 -29.64 -54.44
C ASN A 689 1.76 -30.27 -55.60
N LYS A 690 2.78 -31.08 -55.28
CA LYS A 690 2.96 -32.46 -55.81
C LYS A 690 4.24 -33.14 -55.29
N ARG A 691 4.05 -34.38 -54.84
CA ARG A 691 5.09 -35.41 -54.57
C ARG A 691 5.71 -35.93 -55.87
N ASP A 692 7.01 -36.24 -55.84
CA ASP A 692 7.60 -37.59 -56.01
C ASP A 692 9.13 -37.48 -56.15
N LYS A 693 9.91 -38.14 -55.28
CA LYS A 693 10.55 -39.46 -55.45
C LYS A 693 11.63 -39.54 -56.54
N THR A 694 12.77 -40.11 -56.10
CA THR A 694 13.86 -40.75 -56.85
C THR A 694 14.71 -39.82 -57.71
N GLY A 695 16.03 -39.79 -57.62
CA GLY A 695 16.98 -40.68 -56.97
C GLY A 695 18.18 -40.89 -57.90
N ALA A 696 19.36 -41.01 -57.28
CA ALA A 696 20.59 -41.63 -57.78
C ALA A 696 21.61 -40.70 -58.48
N GLN A 697 22.72 -40.37 -57.79
CA GLN A 697 23.98 -41.17 -57.63
C GLN A 697 24.97 -40.81 -58.75
N LYS A 698 26.29 -40.71 -58.61
CA LYS A 698 27.35 -41.16 -57.65
C LYS A 698 28.66 -40.62 -58.29
N ARG A 699 29.86 -40.50 -57.69
CA ARG A 699 30.68 -41.36 -56.79
C ARG A 699 32.02 -40.59 -56.64
N ARG A 700 32.80 -40.65 -55.56
CA ARG A 700 33.70 -41.73 -55.04
C ARG A 700 34.62 -41.02 -54.00
N TRP A 701 35.22 -41.58 -52.93
CA TRP A 701 35.74 -42.93 -52.63
C TRP A 701 36.20 -43.04 -51.16
N GLY A 702 36.03 -44.21 -50.51
CA GLY A 702 36.94 -44.69 -49.43
C GLY A 702 36.30 -45.40 -48.23
N SER A 703 36.77 -46.60 -47.88
CA SER A 703 36.10 -47.61 -47.02
C SER A 703 37.09 -48.37 -46.11
N LYS A 704 36.63 -48.71 -44.88
CA LYS A 704 36.95 -49.89 -44.00
C LYS A 704 38.38 -50.05 -43.46
N SER A 705 38.70 -50.66 -42.31
CA SER A 705 38.05 -51.54 -41.30
C SER A 705 38.90 -51.48 -40.00
N LYS A 706 38.44 -51.81 -38.79
CA LYS A 706 38.40 -53.19 -38.21
C LYS A 706 37.75 -53.19 -36.82
N THR A 707 37.04 -54.26 -36.51
CA THR A 707 36.85 -54.87 -35.18
C THR A 707 37.42 -56.30 -35.28
N PRO A 708 37.84 -56.97 -34.19
CA PRO A 708 36.92 -57.90 -33.50
C PRO A 708 37.19 -58.22 -32.00
N SER A 709 36.08 -58.48 -31.26
CA SER A 709 35.79 -59.61 -30.35
C SER A 709 36.86 -60.25 -29.42
N GLY A 710 36.46 -60.53 -28.17
CA GLY A 710 37.02 -61.63 -27.36
C GLY A 710 36.34 -61.87 -26.00
N THR A 711 35.61 -62.98 -25.88
CA THR A 711 34.83 -63.51 -24.74
C THR A 711 35.65 -64.33 -23.70
N TYR A 712 35.23 -64.27 -22.41
CA TYR A 712 35.36 -65.17 -21.22
C TYR A 712 36.68 -65.96 -20.98
N THR A 713 37.28 -66.10 -19.77
CA THR A 713 36.76 -66.60 -18.47
C THR A 713 37.80 -66.43 -17.32
N ALA A 714 37.29 -66.40 -16.09
CA ALA A 714 37.84 -66.95 -14.82
C ALA A 714 38.90 -66.16 -14.01
N GLY A 715 38.65 -66.08 -12.68
CA GLY A 715 39.71 -65.93 -11.67
C GLY A 715 39.40 -64.95 -10.54
N SER A 716 38.75 -65.44 -9.48
CA SER A 716 38.68 -64.85 -8.15
C SER A 716 40.05 -64.58 -7.53
N LEU A 717 40.25 -63.44 -6.85
CA LEU A 717 40.68 -63.37 -5.43
C LEU A 717 41.07 -61.94 -4.99
N SER A 718 40.57 -61.60 -3.80
CA SER A 718 41.16 -60.79 -2.72
C SER A 718 41.39 -59.28 -2.90
N GLY A 719 40.89 -58.52 -1.92
CA GLY A 719 41.58 -57.31 -1.42
C GLY A 719 40.72 -56.05 -1.31
N THR A 720 39.90 -55.98 -0.26
CA THR A 720 39.59 -54.78 0.56
C THR A 720 39.69 -53.38 -0.05
N GLY A 721 38.58 -52.64 -0.03
CA GLY A 721 38.60 -51.17 -0.05
C GLY A 721 37.32 -50.55 -0.59
N ALA A 722 36.46 -50.06 0.30
CA ALA A 722 35.18 -49.41 0.02
C ALA A 722 35.25 -48.36 -1.13
N THR A 723 34.26 -48.36 -2.02
CA THR A 723 34.01 -47.26 -2.96
C THR A 723 32.51 -47.09 -3.25
N ALA A 724 32.15 -45.81 -3.38
CA ALA A 724 30.83 -45.22 -3.48
C ALA A 724 29.92 -45.84 -4.55
N ALA A 725 28.70 -46.17 -4.13
CA ALA A 725 27.58 -46.45 -5.03
C ALA A 725 27.14 -45.14 -5.71
N ARG A 726 27.28 -45.12 -7.05
CA ARG A 726 26.69 -44.11 -7.94
C ARG A 726 25.19 -44.12 -7.76
N LEU A 727 24.64 -42.97 -7.36
CA LEU A 727 23.22 -42.70 -7.25
C LEU A 727 22.49 -42.95 -8.58
N ALA A 728 21.44 -43.75 -8.51
CA ALA A 728 20.36 -43.77 -9.48
C ALA A 728 19.67 -42.39 -9.46
N LYS A 729 19.54 -41.78 -10.64
CA LYS A 729 18.82 -40.53 -10.86
C LYS A 729 17.35 -40.77 -10.49
N LYS A 730 16.87 -40.10 -9.45
CA LYS A 730 15.47 -40.13 -9.00
C LYS A 730 14.70 -39.15 -9.89
N GLU A 731 13.89 -39.64 -10.81
CA GLU A 731 12.98 -38.80 -11.60
C GLU A 731 11.96 -38.13 -10.67
N GLU A 732 11.83 -36.80 -10.78
CA GLU A 732 10.83 -36.01 -10.07
C GLU A 732 9.43 -36.37 -10.58
N LYS A 733 8.48 -36.61 -9.66
CA LYS A 733 7.08 -36.90 -10.00
C LYS A 733 6.42 -35.62 -10.52
N ARG A 734 6.09 -35.59 -11.82
CA ARG A 734 5.24 -34.55 -12.42
C ARG A 734 3.80 -34.70 -11.93
N GLU A 735 3.11 -33.58 -11.70
CA GLU A 735 1.69 -33.57 -11.34
C GLU A 735 0.82 -34.11 -12.50
N GLN A 736 -0.23 -34.85 -12.16
CA GLN A 736 -1.08 -35.55 -13.13
C GLN A 736 -2.39 -34.79 -13.34
N TYR A 737 -2.67 -34.44 -14.59
CA TYR A 737 -3.91 -33.78 -15.00
C TYR A 737 -4.75 -34.72 -15.87
N LEU A 738 -6.05 -34.76 -15.64
CA LEU A 738 -7.03 -35.48 -16.45
C LEU A 738 -8.03 -34.49 -17.04
N LEU A 739 -7.96 -34.27 -18.35
CA LEU A 739 -8.93 -33.46 -19.10
C LEU A 739 -10.03 -34.36 -19.67
N ILE A 740 -11.28 -33.93 -19.51
CA ILE A 740 -12.45 -34.67 -19.93
C ILE A 740 -13.29 -33.80 -20.85
N ASP A 741 -13.56 -34.29 -22.05
CA ASP A 741 -14.60 -33.74 -22.92
C ASP A 741 -15.97 -34.21 -22.42
N GLY A 742 -16.67 -33.31 -21.72
CA GLY A 742 -17.87 -33.61 -20.98
C GLY A 742 -19.02 -34.11 -21.86
N TYR A 743 -19.24 -33.53 -23.04
CA TYR A 743 -20.31 -33.99 -23.93
C TYR A 743 -19.95 -35.30 -24.62
N ASN A 744 -18.70 -35.50 -25.03
CA ASN A 744 -18.26 -36.76 -25.60
C ASN A 744 -18.50 -37.93 -24.64
N ILE A 745 -18.21 -37.74 -23.35
CA ILE A 745 -18.45 -38.77 -22.33
C ILE A 745 -19.94 -38.98 -22.06
N ILE A 746 -20.73 -37.90 -21.92
CA ILE A 746 -22.19 -38.01 -21.69
C ILE A 746 -22.87 -38.82 -22.80
N PHE A 747 -22.49 -38.61 -24.06
CA PHE A 747 -23.09 -39.33 -25.19
C PHE A 747 -22.51 -40.73 -25.41
N ALA A 748 -21.33 -41.03 -24.86
CA ALA A 748 -20.69 -42.33 -24.96
C ALA A 748 -21.19 -43.34 -23.91
N TRP A 749 -21.57 -42.89 -22.71
CA TRP A 749 -22.01 -43.77 -21.62
C TRP A 749 -23.52 -44.00 -21.66
N GLU A 750 -23.98 -45.24 -21.79
CA GLU A 750 -25.41 -45.57 -21.97
C GLU A 750 -26.29 -44.95 -20.87
N GLU A 751 -25.87 -45.00 -19.61
CA GLU A 751 -26.63 -44.41 -18.49
C GLU A 751 -26.75 -42.89 -18.54
N LEU A 752 -25.68 -42.19 -18.94
CA LEU A 752 -25.68 -40.73 -19.03
C LEU A 752 -26.41 -40.25 -20.28
N ARG A 753 -26.33 -41.02 -21.37
CA ARG A 753 -27.05 -40.77 -22.61
C ARG A 753 -28.55 -40.87 -22.42
N GLU A 754 -29.04 -41.91 -21.74
CA GLU A 754 -30.48 -42.04 -21.42
C GLU A 754 -30.99 -40.89 -20.55
N LEU A 755 -30.16 -40.38 -19.63
CA LEU A 755 -30.47 -39.21 -18.81
C LEU A 755 -30.44 -37.92 -19.64
N ALA A 756 -29.47 -37.77 -20.54
CA ALA A 756 -29.33 -36.59 -21.40
C ALA A 756 -30.49 -36.44 -22.39
N GLU A 757 -31.06 -37.55 -22.87
CA GLU A 757 -32.27 -37.54 -23.71
C GLU A 757 -33.50 -36.95 -22.98
N ARG A 758 -33.51 -36.96 -21.63
CA ARG A 758 -34.59 -36.38 -20.81
C ARG A 758 -34.25 -34.98 -20.30
N ASN A 759 -33.03 -34.79 -19.80
CA ASN A 759 -32.53 -33.53 -19.26
C ASN A 759 -30.99 -33.51 -19.30
N ILE A 760 -30.43 -32.64 -20.13
CA ILE A 760 -28.97 -32.52 -20.33
C ILE A 760 -28.24 -32.02 -19.08
N ASP A 761 -28.86 -31.12 -18.30
CA ASP A 761 -28.30 -30.61 -17.04
C ASP A 761 -28.21 -31.70 -15.97
N SER A 762 -29.18 -32.62 -15.95
CA SER A 762 -29.18 -33.77 -15.03
C SER A 762 -28.07 -34.78 -15.38
N ALA A 763 -27.81 -35.00 -16.67
CA ALA A 763 -26.71 -35.86 -17.11
C ALA A 763 -25.34 -35.23 -16.79
N ARG A 764 -25.21 -33.92 -16.96
CA ARG A 764 -24.02 -33.15 -16.57
C ARG A 764 -23.74 -33.25 -15.07
N GLY A 765 -24.76 -33.01 -14.23
CA GLY A 765 -24.62 -33.16 -12.78
C GLY A 765 -24.15 -34.55 -12.37
N LYS A 766 -24.77 -35.61 -12.93
CA LYS A 766 -24.37 -37.00 -12.63
C LYS A 766 -22.94 -37.32 -13.09
N LEU A 767 -22.48 -36.76 -14.22
CA LEU A 767 -21.09 -36.92 -14.66
C LEU A 767 -20.13 -36.26 -13.65
N LEU A 768 -20.41 -35.02 -13.24
CA LEU A 768 -19.56 -34.29 -12.28
C LEU A 768 -19.46 -35.01 -10.93
N ASP A 769 -20.54 -35.61 -10.44
CA ASP A 769 -20.52 -36.44 -9.22
C ASP A 769 -19.59 -37.66 -9.34
N ILE A 770 -19.60 -38.33 -10.50
CA ILE A 770 -18.72 -39.48 -10.76
C ILE A 770 -17.26 -39.04 -10.78
N LEU A 771 -16.97 -37.88 -11.39
CA LEU A 771 -15.62 -37.33 -11.49
C LEU A 771 -15.06 -36.84 -10.15
N CYS A 772 -15.92 -36.26 -9.30
CA CYS A 772 -15.56 -35.88 -7.93
C CYS A 772 -15.08 -37.09 -7.11
N ASN A 773 -15.81 -38.21 -7.19
CA ASN A 773 -15.41 -39.46 -6.55
C ASN A 773 -14.11 -40.02 -7.14
N TYR A 774 -13.96 -39.93 -8.46
CA TYR A 774 -12.76 -40.38 -9.16
C TYR A 774 -11.50 -39.60 -8.71
N GLN A 775 -11.55 -38.26 -8.65
CA GLN A 775 -10.45 -37.42 -8.13
C GLN A 775 -10.19 -37.66 -6.64
N GLY A 776 -11.23 -38.01 -5.86
CA GLY A 776 -11.06 -38.38 -4.45
C GLY A 776 -10.21 -39.63 -4.26
N ALA A 777 -10.32 -40.61 -5.16
CA ALA A 777 -9.58 -41.87 -5.11
C ALA A 777 -8.23 -41.80 -5.84
N LYS A 778 -8.18 -41.14 -6.99
CA LYS A 778 -6.94 -40.92 -7.76
C LYS A 778 -6.44 -39.51 -7.48
N LYS A 779 -5.25 -39.39 -6.89
CA LYS A 779 -4.57 -38.11 -6.62
C LYS A 779 -4.12 -37.40 -7.91
N CYS A 780 -5.05 -37.06 -8.80
CA CYS A 780 -4.86 -36.32 -10.04
C CYS A 780 -5.85 -35.16 -10.11
N GLN A 781 -5.48 -34.07 -10.77
CA GLN A 781 -6.36 -32.91 -10.97
C GLN A 781 -7.28 -33.17 -12.17
N VAL A 782 -8.60 -33.11 -11.96
CA VAL A 782 -9.60 -33.39 -13.00
C VAL A 782 -10.22 -32.08 -13.49
N ILE A 783 -10.21 -31.90 -14.81
CA ILE A 783 -10.82 -30.76 -15.50
C ILE A 783 -11.87 -31.29 -16.48
N ALA A 784 -13.14 -30.97 -16.26
CA ALA A 784 -14.25 -31.30 -17.15
C ALA A 784 -14.61 -30.10 -18.03
N VAL A 785 -14.54 -30.25 -19.35
CA VAL A 785 -14.77 -29.17 -20.33
C VAL A 785 -16.09 -29.42 -21.05
N PHE A 786 -16.95 -28.41 -21.11
CA PHE A 786 -18.24 -28.46 -21.80
C PHE A 786 -18.35 -27.31 -22.81
N ASP A 787 -18.87 -27.60 -24.00
CA ASP A 787 -19.26 -26.56 -24.96
C ASP A 787 -20.37 -25.65 -24.40
N ALA A 788 -20.27 -24.34 -24.65
CA ALA A 788 -21.40 -23.44 -24.40
C ALA A 788 -22.61 -23.78 -25.28
N TYR A 789 -23.70 -24.23 -24.65
CA TYR A 789 -24.97 -24.49 -25.36
C TYR A 789 -25.96 -23.31 -25.18
N ARG A 790 -26.17 -22.56 -26.27
CA ARG A 790 -27.30 -21.64 -26.56
C ARG A 790 -27.67 -20.56 -25.51
N VAL A 791 -26.79 -19.59 -25.28
CA VAL A 791 -27.18 -18.22 -24.88
C VAL A 791 -26.23 -17.23 -25.58
N GLN A 792 -26.75 -16.23 -26.29
CA GLN A 792 -25.93 -15.24 -27.02
C GLN A 792 -25.04 -14.44 -26.07
N GLY A 793 -23.72 -14.44 -26.29
CA GLY A 793 -22.77 -13.56 -25.59
C GLY A 793 -22.13 -14.09 -24.31
N HIS A 794 -22.03 -15.42 -24.13
CA HIS A 794 -21.42 -16.02 -22.93
C HIS A 794 -19.88 -15.98 -22.97
N LYS A 795 -19.24 -15.51 -21.88
CA LYS A 795 -17.78 -15.59 -21.67
C LYS A 795 -17.41 -16.99 -21.14
N THR A 796 -16.12 -17.38 -21.21
CA THR A 796 -15.64 -18.64 -20.64
C THR A 796 -15.88 -18.64 -19.12
N GLU A 797 -16.61 -19.62 -18.60
CA GLU A 797 -16.89 -19.74 -17.16
C GLU A 797 -16.08 -20.88 -16.54
N PHE A 798 -15.35 -20.56 -15.48
CA PHE A 798 -14.65 -21.52 -14.63
C PHE A 798 -15.47 -21.71 -13.37
N LEU A 799 -15.86 -22.95 -13.07
CA LEU A 799 -16.67 -23.31 -11.92
C LEU A 799 -16.00 -24.47 -11.19
N ASP A 800 -15.74 -24.30 -9.90
CA ASP A 800 -15.27 -25.39 -9.06
C ASP A 800 -16.46 -26.20 -8.57
N TYR A 801 -16.51 -27.47 -8.96
CA TYR A 801 -17.53 -28.40 -8.49
C TYR A 801 -16.92 -29.35 -7.47
N HIS A 802 -17.13 -29.09 -6.18
CA HIS A 802 -16.49 -29.80 -5.09
C HIS A 802 -14.95 -29.79 -5.19
N ASN A 803 -14.33 -30.88 -5.63
CA ASN A 803 -12.88 -31.04 -5.76
C ASN A 803 -12.39 -31.11 -7.21
N ILE A 804 -13.27 -30.88 -8.21
CA ILE A 804 -12.92 -30.88 -9.64
C ILE A 804 -13.15 -29.50 -10.26
N HIS A 805 -12.40 -29.17 -11.31
CA HIS A 805 -12.58 -27.94 -12.07
C HIS A 805 -13.49 -28.18 -13.28
N VAL A 806 -14.47 -27.30 -13.49
CA VAL A 806 -15.41 -27.36 -14.62
C VAL A 806 -15.25 -26.11 -15.47
N VAL A 807 -15.08 -26.30 -16.78
CA VAL A 807 -14.89 -25.22 -17.75
C VAL A 807 -16.03 -25.25 -18.76
N TYR A 808 -16.72 -24.12 -18.91
CA TYR A 808 -17.63 -23.88 -20.03
C TYR A 808 -16.94 -22.95 -21.03
N THR A 809 -16.73 -23.42 -22.26
CA THR A 809 -16.06 -22.63 -23.30
C THR A 809 -16.92 -21.44 -23.76
N LYS A 810 -16.31 -20.41 -24.35
CA LYS A 810 -17.02 -19.27 -24.96
C LYS A 810 -17.72 -19.67 -26.27
N GLU A 811 -18.70 -18.88 -26.73
CA GLU A 811 -19.55 -19.17 -27.92
C GLU A 811 -18.77 -19.51 -29.21
N ALA A 812 -17.54 -18.99 -29.37
CA ALA A 812 -16.70 -19.20 -30.56
C ALA A 812 -15.58 -20.25 -30.38
N GLU A 813 -15.51 -20.93 -29.23
CA GLU A 813 -14.47 -21.90 -28.88
C GLU A 813 -15.10 -23.24 -28.52
N THR A 814 -14.67 -24.31 -29.19
CA THR A 814 -15.13 -25.68 -28.86
C THR A 814 -14.30 -26.25 -27.71
N ALA A 815 -14.87 -27.20 -26.97
CA ALA A 815 -14.19 -27.96 -25.93
C ALA A 815 -12.89 -28.59 -26.47
N ASP A 816 -12.92 -29.09 -27.71
CA ASP A 816 -11.74 -29.56 -28.43
C ASP A 816 -10.64 -28.48 -28.52
N GLN A 817 -10.96 -27.26 -28.96
CA GLN A 817 -9.97 -26.16 -29.05
C GLN A 817 -9.35 -25.81 -27.70
N TYR A 818 -10.15 -25.84 -26.63
CA TYR A 818 -9.67 -25.62 -25.28
C TYR A 818 -8.72 -26.75 -24.83
N ILE A 819 -9.11 -28.00 -25.06
CA ILE A 819 -8.33 -29.18 -24.69
C ILE A 819 -6.99 -29.21 -25.47
N GLU A 820 -7.01 -28.91 -26.77
CA GLU A 820 -5.80 -28.83 -27.61
C GLU A 820 -4.84 -27.73 -27.13
N LYS A 821 -5.36 -26.55 -26.81
CA LYS A 821 -4.56 -25.42 -26.30
C LYS A 821 -3.95 -25.75 -24.94
N PHE A 822 -4.77 -26.27 -24.02
CA PHE A 822 -4.30 -26.68 -22.70
C PHE A 822 -3.24 -27.77 -22.81
N ALA A 823 -3.46 -28.79 -23.63
CA ALA A 823 -2.51 -29.88 -23.84
C ALA A 823 -1.19 -29.38 -24.46
N HIS A 824 -1.23 -28.48 -25.45
CA HIS A 824 -0.03 -27.89 -26.05
C HIS A 824 0.82 -27.12 -25.03
N ASP A 825 0.17 -26.23 -24.26
CA ASP A 825 0.88 -25.32 -23.36
C ASP A 825 1.44 -26.05 -22.13
N ASN A 826 0.82 -27.17 -21.74
CA ASN A 826 1.10 -27.88 -20.49
C ASN A 826 1.78 -29.25 -20.65
N ALA A 827 1.87 -29.82 -21.86
CA ALA A 827 2.48 -31.14 -22.10
C ALA A 827 3.96 -31.23 -21.68
N SER A 828 4.69 -30.11 -21.69
CA SER A 828 6.11 -30.09 -21.27
C SER A 828 6.28 -30.11 -19.75
N LYS A 829 5.31 -29.57 -19.00
CA LYS A 829 5.35 -29.33 -17.55
C LYS A 829 4.66 -30.45 -16.75
N TYR A 830 3.54 -30.98 -17.23
CA TYR A 830 2.68 -31.91 -16.48
C TYR A 830 2.48 -33.26 -17.19
N ASP A 831 2.03 -34.29 -16.46
CA ASP A 831 1.60 -35.57 -17.04
C ASP A 831 0.10 -35.49 -17.36
N VAL A 832 -0.20 -35.02 -18.57
CA VAL A 832 -1.57 -34.73 -19.04
C VAL A 832 -2.18 -35.97 -19.70
N THR A 833 -3.37 -36.36 -19.24
CA THR A 833 -4.21 -37.41 -19.82
C THR A 833 -5.51 -36.80 -20.32
N VAL A 834 -5.92 -37.10 -21.56
CA VAL A 834 -7.19 -36.64 -22.13
C VAL A 834 -8.14 -37.81 -22.33
N ALA A 835 -9.38 -37.67 -21.85
CA ALA A 835 -10.46 -38.63 -22.01
C ALA A 835 -11.40 -38.20 -23.14
N THR A 836 -11.29 -38.84 -24.31
CA THR A 836 -12.15 -38.58 -25.48
C THR A 836 -12.21 -39.79 -26.42
N SER A 837 -13.35 -39.97 -27.08
CA SER A 837 -13.56 -40.97 -28.13
C SER A 837 -13.53 -40.38 -29.54
N ASP A 838 -13.31 -39.07 -29.71
CA ASP A 838 -13.19 -38.47 -31.03
C ASP A 838 -11.86 -38.86 -31.71
N ARG A 839 -11.93 -39.39 -32.93
CA ARG A 839 -10.75 -39.87 -33.66
C ARG A 839 -9.82 -38.74 -34.10
N LEU A 840 -10.35 -37.55 -34.37
CA LEU A 840 -9.55 -36.41 -34.84
C LEU A 840 -8.76 -35.86 -33.64
N GLU A 841 -9.45 -35.64 -32.53
CA GLU A 841 -8.87 -35.22 -31.25
C GLU A 841 -7.79 -36.20 -30.76
N GLN A 842 -8.04 -37.50 -30.87
CA GLN A 842 -7.08 -38.54 -30.48
C GLN A 842 -5.75 -38.48 -31.25
N ILE A 843 -5.78 -38.04 -32.51
CA ILE A 843 -4.56 -37.90 -33.33
C ILE A 843 -3.77 -36.67 -32.90
N ILE A 844 -4.46 -35.57 -32.60
CA ILE A 844 -3.85 -34.29 -32.22
C ILE A 844 -3.18 -34.39 -30.85
N ILE A 845 -3.90 -34.89 -29.84
CA ILE A 845 -3.39 -35.07 -28.48
C ILE A 845 -2.19 -36.04 -28.44
N ARG A 846 -2.22 -37.12 -29.24
CA ARG A 846 -1.06 -38.01 -29.39
C ARG A 846 0.13 -37.33 -30.06
N GLY A 847 -0.12 -36.41 -30.99
CA GLY A 847 0.91 -35.60 -31.65
C GLY A 847 1.63 -34.66 -30.68
N GLN A 848 0.95 -34.21 -29.62
CA GLN A 848 1.47 -33.32 -28.57
C GLN A 848 2.18 -34.08 -27.42
N GLY A 849 2.16 -35.41 -27.41
CA GLY A 849 2.85 -36.23 -26.41
C GLY A 849 2.08 -36.50 -25.12
N CYS A 850 0.79 -36.15 -25.06
CA CYS A 850 -0.10 -36.43 -23.93
C CYS A 850 -0.60 -37.89 -23.93
N ARG A 851 -1.03 -38.38 -22.77
CA ARG A 851 -1.69 -39.68 -22.65
C ARG A 851 -3.15 -39.56 -23.06
N LEU A 852 -3.70 -40.65 -23.57
CA LEU A 852 -5.08 -40.68 -24.04
C LEU A 852 -5.80 -41.90 -23.50
N ILE A 853 -7.03 -41.68 -23.03
CA ILE A 853 -7.96 -42.72 -22.62
C ILE A 853 -9.26 -42.56 -23.42
N SER A 854 -9.79 -43.66 -23.96
CA SER A 854 -11.10 -43.60 -24.63
C SER A 854 -12.23 -43.49 -23.60
N ALA A 855 -13.39 -42.96 -23.99
CA ALA A 855 -14.52 -42.84 -23.05
C ALA A 855 -14.96 -44.20 -22.48
N ARG A 856 -14.78 -45.29 -23.23
CA ARG A 856 -15.07 -46.66 -22.77
C ARG A 856 -14.04 -47.15 -21.75
N GLU A 857 -12.74 -46.97 -22.03
CA GLU A 857 -11.69 -47.36 -21.07
C GLU A 857 -11.80 -46.54 -19.79
N PHE A 858 -12.14 -45.26 -19.91
CA PHE A 858 -12.37 -44.40 -18.76
C PHE A 858 -13.57 -44.85 -17.92
N TRP A 859 -14.67 -45.29 -18.56
CA TRP A 859 -15.80 -45.88 -17.85
C TRP A 859 -15.38 -47.11 -17.04
N GLU A 860 -14.68 -48.06 -17.67
CA GLU A 860 -14.20 -49.29 -17.02
C GLU A 860 -13.25 -48.97 -15.84
N GLU A 861 -12.43 -47.91 -15.97
CA GLU A 861 -11.56 -47.43 -14.89
C GLU A 861 -12.34 -46.78 -13.74
N THR A 862 -13.36 -45.96 -14.03
CA THR A 862 -14.22 -45.33 -13.01
C THR A 862 -15.05 -46.34 -12.23
N GLU A 863 -15.61 -47.37 -12.88
CA GLU A 863 -16.35 -48.45 -12.22
C GLU A 863 -15.44 -49.25 -11.28
N ARG A 864 -14.25 -49.61 -11.75
CA ARG A 864 -13.26 -50.30 -10.91
C ARG A 864 -12.85 -49.45 -9.70
N THR A 865 -12.64 -48.15 -9.91
CA THR A 865 -12.30 -47.22 -8.82
C THR A 865 -13.43 -47.12 -7.82
N ASN A 866 -14.69 -47.08 -8.28
CA ASN A 866 -15.87 -47.09 -7.41
C ASN A 866 -16.01 -48.39 -6.61
N GLU A 867 -15.71 -49.55 -7.21
CA GLU A 867 -15.65 -50.82 -6.50
C GLU A 867 -14.55 -50.83 -5.43
N GLU A 868 -13.36 -50.30 -5.74
CA GLU A 868 -12.24 -50.17 -4.79
C GLU A 868 -12.60 -49.25 -3.61
N ILE A 869 -13.21 -48.08 -3.86
CA ILE A 869 -13.72 -47.18 -2.82
C ILE A 869 -14.77 -47.89 -1.94
N ARG A 870 -15.69 -48.63 -2.56
CA ARG A 870 -16.75 -49.35 -1.85
C ARG A 870 -16.19 -50.45 -0.94
N LEU A 871 -15.19 -51.19 -1.41
CA LEU A 871 -14.49 -52.21 -0.62
C LEU A 871 -13.70 -51.59 0.54
N GLU A 872 -13.00 -50.46 0.31
CA GLU A 872 -12.33 -49.72 1.39
C GLU A 872 -13.31 -49.18 2.44
N PHE A 873 -14.50 -48.77 2.02
CA PHE A 873 -15.53 -48.25 2.93
C PHE A 873 -16.21 -49.36 3.75
N GLU A 874 -16.36 -50.57 3.18
CA GLU A 874 -16.85 -51.74 3.91
C GLU A 874 -15.83 -52.27 4.95
N ASP A 875 -14.53 -52.19 4.65
CA ASP A 875 -13.45 -52.55 5.60
C ASP A 875 -13.24 -51.51 6.72
N LYS A 876 -13.69 -50.26 6.53
CA LYS A 876 -13.51 -49.15 7.48
C LYS A 876 -14.69 -48.92 8.45
N LYS A 877 -15.75 -49.73 8.48
CA LYS A 877 -16.85 -49.57 9.47
C LYS A 877 -16.40 -49.96 10.88
N PRO A 878 -16.25 -49.03 11.85
CA PRO A 878 -16.14 -49.37 13.25
C PRO A 878 -17.55 -49.60 13.81
N ALA A 879 -17.69 -50.59 14.69
CA ALA A 879 -18.91 -50.84 15.43
C ALA A 879 -19.11 -49.76 16.49
N GLU A 880 -19.90 -48.72 16.21
CA GLU A 880 -20.53 -47.93 17.27
C GLU A 880 -21.79 -47.21 16.76
N LYS A 881 -22.95 -47.65 17.27
CA LYS A 881 -24.21 -46.91 17.17
C LYS A 881 -24.13 -45.75 18.17
N GLN A 882 -23.93 -44.52 17.70
CA GLN A 882 -24.20 -43.32 18.49
C GLN A 882 -25.51 -42.67 18.04
N TYR A 883 -26.38 -42.42 19.01
CA TYR A 883 -27.74 -41.93 18.82
C TYR A 883 -27.76 -40.41 18.54
N MET A 884 -28.55 -40.01 17.54
CA MET A 884 -28.89 -38.62 17.21
C MET A 884 -29.71 -37.97 18.34
N GLY A 885 -29.06 -37.60 19.44
CA GLY A 885 -29.73 -36.96 20.58
C GLY A 885 -28.83 -36.07 21.45
N GLU A 886 -27.51 -36.09 21.29
CA GLU A 886 -26.57 -35.40 22.19
C GLU A 886 -25.92 -34.13 21.61
N PHE A 887 -26.30 -33.69 20.40
CA PHE A 887 -25.78 -32.45 19.79
C PHE A 887 -26.89 -31.41 19.51
N ILE A 888 -27.76 -31.18 20.50
CA ILE A 888 -28.62 -29.99 20.47
C ILE A 888 -28.17 -29.06 21.62
N PRO A 889 -27.56 -27.90 21.31
CA PRO A 889 -27.26 -26.86 22.28
C PRO A 889 -28.51 -26.46 23.09
N GLU A 890 -28.37 -26.23 24.40
CA GLU A 890 -29.50 -25.91 25.29
C GLU A 890 -30.30 -24.67 24.85
N GLU A 891 -29.70 -23.76 24.07
CA GLU A 891 -30.39 -22.59 23.51
C GLU A 891 -31.46 -22.95 22.47
N ILE A 892 -31.26 -24.02 21.69
CA ILE A 892 -32.24 -24.45 20.68
C ILE A 892 -33.41 -25.19 21.33
N LYS A 893 -33.18 -25.88 22.45
CA LYS A 893 -34.24 -26.51 23.25
C LYS A 893 -35.23 -25.50 23.82
N ARG A 894 -34.75 -24.32 24.20
CA ARG A 894 -35.58 -23.27 24.82
C ARG A 894 -36.48 -22.56 23.81
N ASN A 895 -36.07 -22.46 22.55
CA ASN A 895 -36.83 -21.84 21.47
C ASN A 895 -37.85 -22.79 20.79
N MET A 896 -37.94 -24.05 21.21
CA MET A 896 -38.94 -25.01 20.71
C MET A 896 -40.08 -25.28 21.70
N GLU A 897 -40.00 -24.75 22.93
CA GLU A 897 -41.04 -24.90 23.96
C GLU A 897 -41.89 -23.64 24.21
N ASP A 898 -41.58 -22.53 23.54
CA ASP A 898 -42.45 -21.35 23.34
C ASP A 898 -42.99 -21.35 21.89
#